data_AF-A0AAW0G1Z7-F1
#
_entry.id   AF-A0AAW0G1Z7-F1
#
_cell.length_a   1.000
_cell.length_b   1.000
_cell.length_c   1.000
_cell.angle_alpha   90.00
_cell.angle_beta   90.00
_cell.angle_gamma   90.00
#
_symmetry.space_group_name_H-M   'P 1'
#
loop_
_entity.id
_entity.type
_entity.pdbx_description
1 polymer ?
#
loop_
_entity_poly.entity_id
_entity_poly.type
_entity_poly.pdbx_seq_one_letter_code
_entity_poly.pdbx_strand_id
1 'polypeptide(L)'
;MCLGSYQEPQDERIDYVLGIAHAILENGKDALDIASIPGLKVAANAASALIDMALKTRANKKAWKDLAKEIKSLSETIIDSSKKFGTAMDRFQLSNRDEVRNQLGTSPEYKERVDALVRTLNEVKDKIDTLSKPNAFMRFLKSTRDEQALKGFADRINTARMNFIAGTVFNVESIVSVIMHVLEQMHLNATHKEDDDTLRALPIAEASYQSVYTQSKTHYLAGTRVDLLAELEHWAKADMEFANIPVYILSGLAGTGKSTIACEIAKRLNKAKLLGASFFFIRGIEKLSTIHFVLPTIAFQLAKNVPELYRHIVDAVRAYVRSNETMQLEHQLDALLVEPLRALPSNHSPLVIIIDAVDECTQSGQDDVARLLYLLMKNIHQRSLPLRILLTTRPEIHIETPLYSTEFHNIARPFKLQDIPLDVVNMDIARYVEAELSKSRFKAELKAERPNIVAELTGKAAGLFIYASVACDFIFKSLRHKYSKHAVLRLNQWLSETSTVSSMTKPLDMLYLTVLQQSFAESNYSNMIQDVLASVALLQDQVSPQTLESLIGIPVDDVMDIVSQMASVILPCNDTSIEIQPVHASFPQFLIDNTRCTDPKFFINPLIHHEAFASKCLTLLAFPGVLQMEQKYLFLHMLYMPVCTGQCT
;
A
#
# COMPACT_ATOMS: atom_id res chain seq x y z
N MET A 1 -36.50 -77.23 49.89
CA MET A 1 -35.12 -77.60 50.30
C MET A 1 -34.42 -78.18 49.10
N CYS A 2 -33.25 -77.77 48.61
CA CYS A 2 -32.39 -76.62 48.84
C CYS A 2 -31.67 -76.41 47.49
N LEU A 3 -31.55 -75.14 47.09
CA LEU A 3 -30.72 -74.70 45.97
C LEU A 3 -29.25 -74.94 46.31
N GLY A 4 -28.56 -75.75 45.51
CA GLY A 4 -27.11 -75.90 45.52
C GLY A 4 -26.47 -74.91 44.56
N SER A 5 -25.85 -73.86 45.09
CA SER A 5 -25.05 -72.88 44.33
C SER A 5 -23.78 -73.51 43.77
N TYR A 6 -23.66 -73.58 42.45
CA TYR A 6 -22.41 -73.87 41.74
C TYR A 6 -21.49 -72.63 41.87
N GLN A 7 -20.37 -72.75 42.59
CA GLN A 7 -19.31 -71.74 42.59
C GLN A 7 -18.34 -72.02 41.43
N GLU A 8 -18.25 -71.08 40.48
CA GLU A 8 -17.20 -71.02 39.45
C GLU A 8 -15.78 -70.98 40.06
N PRO A 9 -14.76 -71.53 39.38
CA PRO A 9 -13.37 -71.42 39.82
C PRO A 9 -12.85 -69.98 39.65
N GLN A 10 -12.52 -69.32 40.76
CA GLN A 10 -12.08 -67.91 40.78
C GLN A 10 -10.72 -67.62 40.09
N ASP A 11 -9.94 -68.63 39.68
CA ASP A 11 -8.63 -68.44 39.04
C ASP A 11 -8.72 -67.94 37.59
N GLU A 12 -9.81 -68.23 36.86
CA GLU A 12 -9.98 -67.79 35.47
C GLU A 12 -10.17 -66.27 35.33
N ARG A 13 -10.58 -65.56 36.40
CA ARG A 13 -10.93 -64.12 36.30
C ARG A 13 -9.73 -63.17 36.35
N ILE A 14 -8.58 -63.53 36.93
CA ILE A 14 -7.41 -62.63 37.00
C ILE A 14 -6.60 -62.71 35.70
N ASP A 15 -6.32 -63.94 35.25
CA ASP A 15 -5.67 -64.21 33.95
C ASP A 15 -6.48 -63.57 32.80
N TYR A 16 -7.81 -63.57 32.91
CA TYR A 16 -8.69 -62.87 31.98
C TYR A 16 -8.53 -61.33 32.00
N VAL A 17 -8.47 -60.71 33.19
CA VAL A 17 -8.32 -59.24 33.32
C VAL A 17 -6.95 -58.76 32.83
N LEU A 18 -5.89 -59.50 33.17
CA LEU A 18 -4.53 -59.23 32.72
C LEU A 18 -4.35 -59.52 31.22
N GLY A 19 -4.95 -60.61 30.71
CA GLY A 19 -4.98 -60.92 29.29
C GLY A 19 -5.69 -59.84 28.47
N ILE A 20 -6.79 -59.28 28.98
CA ILE A 20 -7.44 -58.11 28.38
C ILE A 20 -6.52 -56.89 28.39
N ALA A 21 -5.87 -56.59 29.52
CA ALA A 21 -4.96 -55.45 29.61
C ALA A 21 -3.75 -55.59 28.64
N HIS A 22 -3.22 -56.79 28.49
CA HIS A 22 -2.16 -57.11 27.53
C HIS A 22 -2.66 -56.94 26.09
N ALA A 23 -3.84 -57.47 25.76
CA ALA A 23 -4.45 -57.31 24.44
C ALA A 23 -4.75 -55.85 24.10
N ILE A 24 -5.17 -55.04 25.08
CA ILE A 24 -5.39 -53.59 24.90
C ILE A 24 -4.10 -52.86 24.55
N LEU A 25 -2.99 -53.19 25.22
CA LEU A 25 -1.68 -52.59 24.92
C LEU A 25 -1.13 -53.06 23.57
N GLU A 26 -1.21 -54.36 23.28
CA GLU A 26 -0.77 -54.94 22.00
C GLU A 26 -1.55 -54.37 20.81
N ASN A 27 -2.89 -54.38 20.88
CA ASN A 27 -3.75 -53.82 19.83
C ASN A 27 -3.65 -52.28 19.78
N GLY A 28 -3.17 -51.66 20.84
CA GLY A 28 -2.95 -50.23 20.96
C GLY A 28 -1.58 -49.76 20.47
N LYS A 29 -0.65 -50.66 20.10
CA LYS A 29 0.70 -50.32 19.63
C LYS A 29 0.67 -49.45 18.38
N ASP A 30 -0.20 -49.77 17.42
CA ASP A 30 -0.36 -48.97 16.21
C ASP A 30 -0.85 -47.55 16.53
N ALA A 31 -1.77 -47.40 17.49
CA ALA A 31 -2.24 -46.09 17.93
C ALA A 31 -1.17 -45.29 18.68
N LEU A 32 -0.30 -45.97 19.44
CA LEU A 32 0.85 -45.35 20.12
C LEU A 32 1.97 -44.98 19.13
N ASP A 33 2.12 -45.73 18.04
CA ASP A 33 3.09 -45.45 16.98
C ASP A 33 2.60 -44.34 16.02
N ILE A 34 1.30 -44.33 15.70
CA ILE A 34 0.65 -43.28 14.90
C ILE A 34 0.59 -41.95 15.66
N ALA A 35 0.30 -41.98 16.97
CA ALA A 35 0.27 -40.76 17.80
C ALA A 35 1.68 -40.33 18.24
N SER A 36 2.64 -41.26 18.38
CA SER A 36 4.07 -41.03 18.64
C SER A 36 4.40 -40.03 19.76
N ILE A 37 3.57 -40.01 20.81
CA ILE A 37 3.72 -39.09 21.94
C ILE A 37 4.99 -39.43 22.75
N PRO A 38 5.90 -38.47 23.03
CA PRO A 38 7.16 -38.72 23.73
C PRO A 38 6.95 -39.42 25.10
N GLY A 39 7.64 -40.55 25.31
CA GLY A 39 7.64 -41.31 26.57
C GLY A 39 6.41 -42.20 26.83
N LEU A 40 5.30 -42.02 26.11
CA LEU A 40 4.09 -42.82 26.33
C LEU A 40 4.23 -44.28 25.87
N LYS A 41 4.97 -44.51 24.77
CA LYS A 41 5.39 -45.86 24.33
C LYS A 41 6.25 -46.58 25.36
N VAL A 42 7.11 -45.83 26.06
CA VAL A 42 7.98 -46.37 27.12
C VAL A 42 7.13 -46.77 28.34
N ALA A 43 6.16 -45.95 28.73
CA ALA A 43 5.22 -46.28 29.80
C ALA A 43 4.35 -47.50 29.46
N ALA A 44 3.85 -47.60 28.22
CA ALA A 44 3.10 -48.76 27.74
C ALA A 44 3.93 -50.05 27.79
N ASN A 45 5.19 -50.00 27.36
CA ASN A 45 6.10 -51.15 27.44
C ASN A 45 6.39 -51.56 28.89
N ALA A 46 6.57 -50.59 29.80
CA ALA A 46 6.76 -50.85 31.22
C ALA A 46 5.52 -51.50 31.85
N ALA A 47 4.31 -51.03 31.50
CA ALA A 47 3.05 -51.63 31.93
C ALA A 47 2.86 -53.05 31.37
N SER A 48 3.21 -53.29 30.10
CA SER A 48 3.16 -54.64 29.50
C SER A 48 4.09 -55.61 30.22
N ALA A 49 5.31 -55.19 30.54
CA ALA A 49 6.26 -56.01 31.30
C ALA A 49 5.76 -56.36 32.71
N LEU A 50 5.03 -55.45 33.36
CA LEU A 50 4.37 -55.72 34.65
C LEU A 50 3.23 -56.74 34.51
N ILE A 51 2.47 -56.70 33.41
CA ILE A 51 1.40 -57.67 33.12
C ILE A 51 1.98 -59.07 32.92
N ASP A 52 3.03 -59.21 32.10
CA ASP A 52 3.71 -60.49 31.85
C ASP A 52 4.27 -61.11 33.13
N MET A 53 4.78 -60.26 34.02
CA MET A 53 5.30 -60.68 35.31
C MET A 53 4.17 -61.10 36.27
N ALA A 54 3.06 -60.36 36.29
CA ALA A 54 1.89 -60.70 37.10
C ALA A 54 1.28 -62.05 36.67
N LEU A 55 1.21 -62.32 35.37
CA LEU A 55 0.73 -63.61 34.82
C LEU A 55 1.61 -64.80 35.20
N LYS A 56 2.92 -64.59 35.42
CA LYS A 56 3.86 -65.64 35.85
C LYS A 56 3.76 -65.97 37.35
N THR A 57 3.17 -65.09 38.16
CA THR A 57 3.28 -65.12 39.63
C THR A 57 1.97 -65.58 40.29
N ARG A 58 1.66 -66.88 40.24
CA ARG A 58 0.35 -67.47 40.65
C ARG A 58 0.13 -67.69 42.16
N ALA A 59 0.10 -66.63 42.98
CA ALA A 59 0.22 -66.88 44.44
C ALA A 59 -0.60 -66.05 45.46
N ASN A 60 -1.36 -65.00 45.14
CA ASN A 60 -2.26 -64.39 46.16
C ASN A 60 -3.51 -63.72 45.55
N LYS A 61 -4.71 -64.24 45.80
CA LYS A 61 -5.90 -63.98 44.94
C LYS A 61 -6.52 -62.58 45.03
N LYS A 62 -6.31 -61.81 46.12
CA LYS A 62 -6.99 -60.51 46.31
C LYS A 62 -6.12 -59.30 45.95
N ALA A 63 -4.93 -59.16 46.53
CA ALA A 63 -4.07 -58.00 46.25
C ALA A 63 -3.54 -57.96 44.81
N TRP A 64 -3.26 -59.12 44.21
CA TRP A 64 -2.92 -59.18 42.77
C TRP A 64 -4.10 -58.80 41.87
N LYS A 65 -5.34 -59.06 42.31
CA LYS A 65 -6.53 -58.66 41.57
C LYS A 65 -6.73 -57.15 41.59
N ASP A 66 -6.44 -56.50 42.72
CA ASP A 66 -6.48 -55.04 42.83
C ASP A 66 -5.36 -54.40 41.99
N LEU A 67 -4.14 -54.94 42.06
CA LEU A 67 -3.02 -54.51 41.19
C LEU A 67 -3.32 -54.71 39.70
N ALA A 68 -3.89 -55.86 39.31
CA ALA A 68 -4.27 -56.15 37.92
C ALA A 68 -5.33 -55.19 37.38
N LYS A 69 -6.30 -54.79 38.22
CA LYS A 69 -7.30 -53.77 37.86
C LYS A 69 -6.66 -52.41 37.63
N GLU A 70 -5.74 -52.00 38.49
CA GLU A 70 -5.06 -50.70 38.34
C GLU A 70 -4.14 -50.68 37.12
N ILE A 71 -3.43 -51.77 36.83
CA ILE A 71 -2.64 -51.91 35.61
C ILE A 71 -3.54 -51.86 34.37
N LYS A 72 -4.67 -52.57 34.37
CA LYS A 72 -5.66 -52.48 33.29
C LYS A 72 -6.17 -51.05 33.08
N SER A 73 -6.55 -50.37 34.17
CA SER A 73 -7.06 -49.00 34.10
C SER A 73 -5.99 -48.03 33.60
N LEU A 74 -4.72 -48.23 33.98
CA LEU A 74 -3.60 -47.47 33.44
C LEU A 74 -3.41 -47.72 31.93
N SER A 75 -3.44 -48.98 31.48
CA SER A 75 -3.34 -49.32 30.06
C SER A 75 -4.45 -48.69 29.24
N GLU A 76 -5.69 -48.74 29.71
CA GLU A 76 -6.84 -48.06 29.08
C GLU A 76 -6.63 -46.55 29.01
N THR A 77 -6.13 -45.93 30.07
CA THR A 77 -5.84 -44.49 30.13
C THR A 77 -4.74 -44.09 29.14
N ILE A 78 -3.66 -44.87 29.05
CA ILE A 78 -2.54 -44.62 28.11
C ILE A 78 -3.04 -44.64 26.66
N ILE A 79 -3.84 -45.64 26.30
CA ILE A 79 -4.39 -45.78 24.94
C ILE A 79 -5.44 -44.71 24.64
N ASP A 80 -6.33 -44.39 25.59
CA ASP A 80 -7.36 -43.35 25.42
C ASP A 80 -6.73 -41.96 25.21
N SER A 81 -5.69 -41.61 26.00
CA SER A 81 -4.93 -40.37 25.80
C SER A 81 -4.24 -40.31 24.43
N SER A 82 -3.70 -41.44 23.95
CA SER A 82 -3.09 -41.55 22.62
C SER A 82 -4.12 -41.33 21.49
N LYS A 83 -5.31 -41.92 21.61
CA LYS A 83 -6.39 -41.77 20.63
C LYS A 83 -6.98 -40.37 20.61
N LYS A 84 -7.17 -39.75 21.78
CA LYS A 84 -7.62 -38.36 21.90
C LYS A 84 -6.64 -37.39 21.25
N PHE A 85 -5.34 -37.60 21.44
CA PHE A 85 -4.29 -36.84 20.75
C PHE A 85 -4.38 -36.98 19.23
N GLY A 86 -4.45 -38.22 18.71
CA GLY A 86 -4.59 -38.47 17.27
C GLY A 86 -5.85 -37.83 16.68
N THR A 87 -6.99 -37.95 17.39
CA THR A 87 -8.26 -37.34 16.96
C THR A 87 -8.21 -35.81 16.94
N ALA A 88 -7.53 -35.19 17.92
CA ALA A 88 -7.30 -33.75 17.90
C ALA A 88 -6.43 -33.35 16.69
N MET A 89 -5.33 -34.06 16.44
CA MET A 89 -4.46 -33.81 15.28
C MET A 89 -5.19 -33.95 13.94
N ASP A 90 -6.04 -34.97 13.80
CA ASP A 90 -6.82 -35.22 12.58
C ASP A 90 -7.95 -34.20 12.40
N ARG A 91 -8.65 -33.80 13.49
CA ARG A 91 -9.68 -32.76 13.46
C ARG A 91 -9.16 -31.43 12.92
N PHE A 92 -7.89 -31.11 13.21
CA PHE A 92 -7.28 -29.84 12.81
C PHE A 92 -6.43 -29.93 11.52
N GLN A 93 -6.50 -31.04 10.77
CA GLN A 93 -5.82 -31.21 9.47
C GLN A 93 -4.32 -30.84 9.47
N LEU A 94 -3.62 -31.09 10.59
CA LEU A 94 -2.24 -30.69 10.78
C LEU A 94 -1.28 -31.49 9.88
N SER A 95 -0.64 -30.81 8.94
CA SER A 95 0.31 -31.36 7.98
C SER A 95 1.73 -31.58 8.57
N ASN A 96 2.12 -30.82 9.60
CA ASN A 96 3.47 -30.89 10.19
C ASN A 96 3.46 -31.50 11.61
N ARG A 97 3.14 -32.81 11.69
CA ARG A 97 2.95 -33.55 12.96
C ARG A 97 4.20 -33.58 13.85
N ASP A 98 5.40 -33.55 13.26
CA ASP A 98 6.67 -33.64 13.98
C ASP A 98 7.03 -32.37 14.76
N GLU A 99 6.57 -31.20 14.31
CA GLU A 99 6.87 -29.92 14.96
C GLU A 99 6.03 -29.71 16.23
N VAL A 100 4.74 -30.05 16.16
CA VAL A 100 3.82 -30.08 17.31
C VAL A 100 4.32 -31.07 18.37
N ARG A 101 4.80 -32.24 17.93
CA ARG A 101 5.40 -33.27 18.78
C ARG A 101 6.65 -32.78 19.52
N ASN A 102 7.56 -32.09 18.80
CA ASN A 102 8.78 -31.56 19.40
C ASN A 102 8.48 -30.50 20.47
N GLN A 103 7.49 -29.63 20.26
CA GLN A 103 7.08 -28.64 21.25
C GLN A 103 6.40 -29.25 22.49
N LEU A 104 5.61 -30.32 22.33
CA LEU A 104 5.07 -31.10 23.44
C LEU A 104 6.17 -31.79 24.27
N GLY A 105 7.19 -32.33 23.59
CA GLY A 105 8.35 -32.95 24.24
C GLY A 105 9.25 -31.97 25.00
N THR A 106 9.19 -30.67 24.68
CA THR A 106 9.92 -29.60 25.38
C THR A 106 9.16 -29.01 26.56
N SER A 107 7.88 -29.36 26.76
CA SER A 107 7.14 -28.93 27.96
C SER A 107 7.73 -29.60 29.21
N PRO A 108 8.32 -28.83 30.15
CA PRO A 108 8.97 -29.41 31.32
C PRO A 108 7.97 -30.16 32.21
N GLU A 109 6.76 -29.62 32.35
CA GLU A 109 5.69 -30.22 33.16
C GLU A 109 5.16 -31.53 32.59
N TYR A 110 5.02 -31.62 31.26
CA TYR A 110 4.57 -32.84 30.59
C TYR A 110 5.63 -33.94 30.68
N LYS A 111 6.88 -33.59 30.36
CA LYS A 111 8.02 -34.50 30.40
C LYS A 111 8.25 -35.06 31.80
N GLU A 112 8.20 -34.21 32.83
CA GLU A 112 8.35 -34.63 34.22
C GLU A 112 7.28 -35.64 34.65
N ARG A 113 6.03 -35.46 34.22
CA ARG A 113 4.91 -36.36 34.55
C ARG A 113 5.03 -37.73 33.87
N VAL A 114 5.41 -37.74 32.59
CA VAL A 114 5.64 -39.00 31.86
C VAL A 114 6.85 -39.74 32.44
N ASP A 115 7.93 -39.03 32.74
CA ASP A 115 9.11 -39.60 33.38
C ASP A 115 8.78 -40.12 34.80
N ALA A 116 7.95 -39.43 35.57
CA ALA A 116 7.51 -39.86 36.89
C ALA A 116 6.63 -41.13 36.81
N LEU A 117 5.77 -41.23 35.79
CA LEU A 117 4.97 -42.43 35.53
C LEU A 117 5.87 -43.61 35.18
N VAL A 118 6.81 -43.43 34.24
CA VAL A 118 7.77 -44.48 33.83
C VAL A 118 8.65 -44.91 35.00
N ARG A 119 9.18 -43.96 35.79
CA ARG A 119 9.95 -44.25 37.01
C ARG A 119 9.13 -45.08 37.99
N THR A 120 7.87 -44.71 38.25
CA THR A 120 7.00 -45.46 39.17
C THR A 120 6.74 -46.88 38.68
N LEU A 121 6.49 -47.07 37.38
CA LEU A 121 6.26 -48.41 36.81
C LEU A 121 7.51 -49.29 36.88
N ASN A 122 8.69 -48.73 36.58
CA ASN A 122 9.96 -49.45 36.68
C ASN A 122 10.31 -49.77 38.14
N GLU A 123 10.08 -48.86 39.09
CA GLU A 123 10.31 -49.14 40.50
C GLU A 123 9.40 -50.24 41.05
N VAL A 124 8.14 -50.28 40.61
CA VAL A 124 7.21 -51.37 40.95
C VAL A 124 7.70 -52.68 40.34
N LYS A 125 8.16 -52.66 39.09
CA LYS A 125 8.72 -53.82 38.39
C LYS A 125 9.94 -54.40 39.11
N ASP A 126 10.95 -53.56 39.39
CA ASP A 126 12.20 -53.99 40.02
C ASP A 126 11.93 -54.58 41.41
N LYS A 127 11.00 -53.99 42.17
CA LYS A 127 10.61 -54.50 43.48
C LYS A 127 9.87 -55.84 43.38
N ILE A 128 8.99 -56.03 42.41
CA ILE A 128 8.32 -57.33 42.18
C ILE A 128 9.32 -58.40 41.71
N ASP A 129 10.33 -58.04 40.91
CA ASP A 129 11.42 -58.94 40.49
C ASP A 129 12.25 -59.43 41.67
N THR A 130 12.56 -58.55 42.64
CA THR A 130 13.27 -58.96 43.86
C THR A 130 12.48 -59.93 44.74
N LEU A 131 11.15 -59.87 44.68
CA LEU A 131 10.23 -60.73 45.44
C LEU A 131 9.99 -62.09 44.77
N SER A 132 10.28 -62.21 43.46
CA SER A 132 10.06 -63.42 42.66
C SER A 132 11.20 -64.46 42.74
N LYS A 133 12.18 -64.28 43.64
CA LYS A 133 13.28 -65.24 43.86
C LYS A 133 12.81 -66.46 44.68
N PRO A 134 13.22 -67.70 44.35
CA PRO A 134 12.60 -68.95 44.85
C PRO A 134 12.46 -69.07 46.37
N ASN A 135 13.47 -68.64 47.15
CA ASN A 135 13.46 -68.74 48.61
C ASN A 135 12.76 -67.55 49.32
N ALA A 136 12.62 -66.41 48.64
CA ALA A 136 11.85 -65.27 49.14
C ALA A 136 10.35 -65.45 48.87
N PHE A 137 10.01 -66.10 47.75
CA PHE A 137 8.66 -66.38 47.28
C PHE A 137 7.83 -67.24 48.26
N MET A 138 8.43 -68.28 48.85
CA MET A 138 7.77 -69.12 49.86
C MET A 138 7.54 -68.41 51.21
N ARG A 139 8.34 -67.39 51.54
CA ARG A 139 8.13 -66.51 52.71
C ARG A 139 7.05 -65.48 52.43
N PHE A 140 7.07 -64.92 51.23
CA PHE A 140 6.12 -63.93 50.71
C PHE A 140 4.67 -64.46 50.68
N LEU A 141 4.51 -65.74 50.38
CA LEU A 141 3.23 -66.43 50.33
C LEU A 141 2.48 -66.58 51.67
N LYS A 142 3.15 -66.33 52.81
CA LYS A 142 2.61 -66.62 54.15
C LYS A 142 2.44 -65.39 55.05
N SER A 143 2.79 -64.18 54.60
CA SER A 143 2.83 -62.99 55.47
C SER A 143 1.81 -61.91 55.08
N THR A 144 1.08 -61.38 56.06
CA THR A 144 0.19 -60.21 55.93
C THR A 144 0.92 -58.92 55.56
N ARG A 145 2.25 -58.89 55.72
CA ARG A 145 3.13 -57.75 55.36
C ARG A 145 3.26 -57.60 53.84
N ASP A 146 3.08 -58.68 53.09
CA ASP A 146 3.25 -58.74 51.65
C ASP A 146 1.98 -58.36 50.88
N GLU A 147 0.80 -58.61 51.46
CA GLU A 147 -0.49 -58.10 50.94
C GLU A 147 -0.54 -56.56 51.01
N GLN A 148 0.01 -55.96 52.07
CA GLN A 148 0.14 -54.51 52.20
C GLN A 148 1.14 -53.92 51.19
N ALA A 149 2.22 -54.63 50.86
CA ALA A 149 3.17 -54.19 49.84
C ALA A 149 2.55 -54.16 48.43
N LEU A 150 1.80 -55.20 48.06
CA LEU A 150 1.07 -55.27 46.79
C LEU A 150 -0.04 -54.20 46.69
N LYS A 151 -0.78 -53.98 47.78
CA LYS A 151 -1.74 -52.88 47.87
C LYS A 151 -1.05 -51.52 47.72
N GLY A 152 0.11 -51.35 48.36
CA GLY A 152 0.95 -50.16 48.20
C GLY A 152 1.43 -49.95 46.76
N PHE A 153 1.70 -51.00 45.98
CA PHE A 153 2.00 -50.86 44.55
C PHE A 153 0.78 -50.45 43.73
N ALA A 154 -0.39 -51.02 44.01
CA ALA A 154 -1.65 -50.62 43.36
C ALA A 154 -1.97 -49.14 43.64
N ASP A 155 -1.85 -48.68 44.89
CA ASP A 155 -2.08 -47.29 45.28
C ASP A 155 -1.08 -46.33 44.60
N ARG A 156 0.19 -46.74 44.46
CA ARG A 156 1.21 -45.96 43.75
C ARG A 156 0.95 -45.87 42.25
N ILE A 157 0.53 -46.95 41.61
CA ILE A 157 0.14 -46.96 40.19
C ILE A 157 -1.09 -46.07 39.98
N ASN A 158 -2.09 -46.17 40.86
CA ASN A 158 -3.28 -45.31 40.77
C ASN A 158 -2.93 -43.83 40.97
N THR A 159 -2.06 -43.50 41.92
CA THR A 159 -1.59 -42.12 42.13
C THR A 159 -0.84 -41.59 40.91
N ALA A 160 0.05 -42.40 40.33
CA ALA A 160 0.76 -42.04 39.10
C ALA A 160 -0.20 -41.87 37.91
N ARG A 161 -1.22 -42.72 37.80
CA ARG A 161 -2.28 -42.62 36.80
C ARG A 161 -3.09 -41.33 36.96
N MET A 162 -3.52 -40.98 38.18
CA MET A 162 -4.28 -39.76 38.44
C MET A 162 -3.46 -38.49 38.17
N ASN A 163 -2.18 -38.48 38.55
CA ASN A 163 -1.27 -37.37 38.22
C ASN A 163 -1.02 -37.22 36.71
N PHE A 164 -0.99 -38.34 35.99
CA PHE A 164 -0.90 -38.34 34.52
C PHE A 164 -2.19 -37.80 33.88
N ILE A 165 -3.37 -38.21 34.34
CA ILE A 165 -4.68 -37.74 33.82
C ILE A 165 -4.86 -36.24 34.06
N ALA A 166 -4.54 -35.76 35.28
CA ALA A 166 -4.85 -34.40 35.73
C ALA A 166 -4.25 -33.27 34.87
N GLY A 167 -3.25 -33.54 34.02
CA GLY A 167 -2.83 -32.53 33.05
C GLY A 167 -2.27 -33.03 31.74
N THR A 168 -2.68 -34.21 31.28
CA THR A 168 -2.57 -34.57 29.86
C THR A 168 -3.76 -34.02 29.04
N VAL A 169 -4.96 -34.02 29.61
CA VAL A 169 -6.16 -33.52 28.92
C VAL A 169 -6.17 -31.99 28.80
N PHE A 170 -5.74 -31.27 29.84
CA PHE A 170 -5.76 -29.80 29.85
C PHE A 170 -4.60 -29.14 29.09
N ASN A 171 -3.44 -29.80 28.94
CA ASN A 171 -2.26 -29.16 28.33
C ASN A 171 -2.17 -29.41 26.82
N VAL A 172 -2.65 -30.55 26.33
CA VAL A 172 -2.60 -30.90 24.91
C VAL A 172 -3.56 -30.04 24.08
N GLU A 173 -4.83 -29.90 24.51
CA GLU A 173 -5.80 -29.08 23.77
C GLU A 173 -5.40 -27.61 23.75
N SER A 174 -4.86 -27.09 24.86
CA SER A 174 -4.35 -25.72 24.93
C SER A 174 -3.10 -25.49 24.07
N ILE A 175 -2.13 -26.41 24.07
CA ILE A 175 -0.92 -26.28 23.23
C ILE A 175 -1.29 -26.38 21.74
N VAL A 176 -2.14 -27.33 21.35
CA VAL A 176 -2.61 -27.46 19.96
C VAL A 176 -3.37 -26.20 19.54
N SER A 177 -4.24 -25.65 20.40
CA SER A 177 -4.94 -24.40 20.12
C SER A 177 -4.01 -23.20 19.94
N VAL A 178 -2.95 -23.08 20.73
CA VAL A 178 -1.96 -21.98 20.61
C VAL A 178 -1.14 -22.13 19.33
N ILE A 179 -0.68 -23.34 19.01
CA ILE A 179 0.07 -23.60 17.78
C ILE A 179 -0.80 -23.34 16.55
N MET A 180 -2.06 -23.75 16.57
CA MET A 180 -3.03 -23.47 15.49
C MET A 180 -3.20 -21.97 15.27
N HIS A 181 -3.39 -21.20 16.35
CA HIS A 181 -3.51 -19.76 16.24
C HIS A 181 -2.25 -19.13 15.62
N VAL A 182 -1.06 -19.56 16.01
CA VAL A 182 0.20 -19.06 15.43
C VAL A 182 0.33 -19.45 13.96
N LEU A 183 0.02 -20.69 13.58
CA LEU A 183 0.08 -21.15 12.18
C LEU A 183 -0.94 -20.45 11.28
N GLU A 184 -2.16 -20.20 11.77
CA GLU A 184 -3.17 -19.40 11.07
C GLU A 184 -2.68 -17.97 10.85
N GLN A 185 -2.09 -17.33 11.86
CA GLN A 185 -1.51 -15.99 11.73
C GLN A 185 -0.34 -15.98 10.73
N MET A 186 0.52 -17.00 10.75
CA MET A 186 1.62 -17.13 9.79
C MET A 186 1.13 -17.33 8.36
N HIS A 187 0.09 -18.15 8.15
CA HIS A 187 -0.50 -18.37 6.82
C HIS A 187 -1.16 -17.09 6.30
N LEU A 188 -1.96 -16.40 7.12
CA LEU A 188 -2.57 -15.13 6.76
C LEU A 188 -1.51 -14.09 6.37
N ASN A 189 -0.43 -13.98 7.15
CA ASN A 189 0.67 -13.06 6.85
C ASN A 189 1.41 -13.43 5.56
N ALA A 190 1.62 -14.72 5.28
CA ALA A 190 2.24 -15.18 4.05
C ALA A 190 1.38 -14.87 2.82
N THR A 191 0.08 -15.13 2.90
CA THR A 191 -0.87 -14.80 1.82
C THR A 191 -0.96 -13.29 1.60
N HIS A 192 -1.00 -12.48 2.66
CA HIS A 192 -0.98 -11.02 2.54
C HIS A 192 0.28 -10.50 1.86
N LYS A 193 1.44 -11.11 2.14
CA LYS A 193 2.70 -10.75 1.48
C LYS A 193 2.68 -11.11 -0.01
N GLU A 194 2.23 -12.30 -0.37
CA GLU A 194 2.10 -12.72 -1.78
C GLU A 194 1.13 -11.84 -2.57
N ASP A 195 0.01 -11.46 -1.95
CA ASP A 195 -0.97 -10.56 -2.56
C ASP A 195 -0.37 -9.15 -2.77
N ASP A 196 0.41 -8.65 -1.80
CA ASP A 196 1.09 -7.34 -1.91
C ASP A 196 2.16 -7.35 -3.01
N ASP A 197 2.94 -8.43 -3.12
CA ASP A 197 3.91 -8.64 -4.20
C ASP A 197 3.22 -8.74 -5.57
N THR A 198 2.05 -9.39 -5.64
CA THR A 198 1.22 -9.47 -6.85
C THR A 198 0.75 -8.08 -7.29
N LEU A 199 0.25 -7.26 -6.36
CA LEU A 199 -0.19 -5.90 -6.66
C LEU A 199 0.97 -5.00 -7.11
N ARG A 200 2.16 -5.15 -6.53
CA ARG A 200 3.37 -4.41 -6.92
C ARG A 200 3.95 -4.81 -8.28
N ALA A 201 3.53 -5.95 -8.85
CA ALA A 201 3.94 -6.35 -10.19
C ALA A 201 3.29 -5.50 -11.30
N LEU A 202 2.25 -4.72 -10.98
CA LEU A 202 1.65 -3.77 -11.91
C LEU A 202 2.62 -2.61 -12.23
N PRO A 203 2.60 -2.08 -13.47
CA PRO A 203 3.30 -0.84 -13.79
C PRO A 203 2.56 0.34 -13.14
N ILE A 204 2.91 0.64 -11.89
CA ILE A 204 2.31 1.72 -11.10
C ILE A 204 3.15 3.01 -11.14
N ALA A 205 2.46 4.14 -10.97
CA ALA A 205 3.05 5.46 -10.83
C ALA A 205 2.70 6.09 -9.46
N GLU A 206 3.59 6.93 -8.95
CA GLU A 206 3.37 7.74 -7.74
C GLU A 206 2.45 8.93 -8.05
N ALA A 207 1.21 8.64 -8.47
CA ALA A 207 0.25 9.59 -9.03
C ALA A 207 -0.84 10.06 -8.03
N SER A 208 -0.79 9.60 -6.78
CA SER A 208 -1.78 9.93 -5.75
C SER A 208 -1.72 11.41 -5.35
N TYR A 209 -2.83 11.97 -4.85
CA TYR A 209 -2.86 13.32 -4.25
C TYR A 209 -1.92 13.49 -3.03
N GLN A 210 -1.39 12.39 -2.50
CA GLN A 210 -0.40 12.37 -1.41
C GLN A 210 1.05 12.25 -1.90
N SER A 211 1.25 12.13 -3.22
CA SER A 211 2.57 12.00 -3.81
C SER A 211 3.40 13.27 -3.60
N VAL A 212 4.71 13.10 -3.48
CA VAL A 212 5.68 14.20 -3.38
C VAL A 212 5.54 15.16 -4.58
N TYR A 213 5.28 14.63 -5.78
CA TYR A 213 5.10 15.45 -6.98
C TYR A 213 3.86 16.35 -6.94
N THR A 214 2.90 16.04 -6.08
CA THR A 214 1.69 16.87 -5.88
C THR A 214 1.83 17.89 -4.76
N GLN A 215 2.96 17.94 -4.05
CA GLN A 215 3.14 18.78 -2.87
C GLN A 215 2.85 20.27 -3.15
N SER A 216 3.30 20.80 -4.28
CA SER A 216 3.03 22.18 -4.71
C SER A 216 1.54 22.44 -4.96
N LYS A 217 0.78 21.41 -5.36
CA LYS A 217 -0.68 21.45 -5.59
C LYS A 217 -1.47 21.39 -4.27
N THR A 218 -0.84 21.07 -3.12
CA THR A 218 -1.53 20.88 -1.84
C THR A 218 -1.88 22.16 -1.06
N HIS A 219 -1.38 23.32 -1.49
CA HIS A 219 -1.53 24.61 -0.81
C HIS A 219 -2.90 25.27 -1.02
N TYR A 220 -3.98 24.54 -0.69
CA TYR A 220 -5.32 25.09 -0.64
C TYR A 220 -5.47 26.08 0.53
N LEU A 221 -6.09 27.23 0.28
CA LEU A 221 -6.47 28.16 1.33
C LEU A 221 -7.93 27.95 1.75
N ALA A 222 -8.11 27.61 3.03
CA ALA A 222 -9.44 27.45 3.63
C ALA A 222 -10.31 28.71 3.43
N GLY A 223 -11.57 28.48 3.05
CA GLY A 223 -12.53 29.54 2.77
C GLY A 223 -12.48 30.07 1.34
N THR A 224 -11.67 29.50 0.45
CA THR A 224 -11.74 29.78 -1.01
C THR A 224 -12.51 28.69 -1.74
N ARG A 225 -13.15 29.02 -2.87
CA ARG A 225 -13.92 28.08 -3.71
C ARG A 225 -14.95 27.25 -2.93
N VAL A 226 -15.53 27.83 -1.89
CA VAL A 226 -16.36 27.11 -0.90
C VAL A 226 -17.58 26.47 -1.57
N ASP A 227 -18.29 27.22 -2.40
CA ASP A 227 -19.52 26.75 -3.05
C ASP A 227 -19.24 25.60 -4.02
N LEU A 228 -18.18 25.72 -4.83
CA LEU A 228 -17.76 24.66 -5.74
C LEU A 228 -17.33 23.39 -5.00
N LEU A 229 -16.57 23.52 -3.91
CA LEU A 229 -16.16 22.35 -3.12
C LEU A 229 -17.35 21.69 -2.43
N ALA A 230 -18.32 22.48 -1.95
CA ALA A 230 -19.56 21.94 -1.40
C ALA A 230 -20.36 21.18 -2.47
N GLU A 231 -20.50 21.74 -3.67
CA GLU A 231 -21.14 21.07 -4.81
C GLU A 231 -20.46 19.75 -5.15
N LEU A 232 -19.13 19.74 -5.25
CA LEU A 232 -18.35 18.52 -5.52
C LEU A 232 -18.54 17.45 -4.44
N GLU A 233 -18.69 17.84 -3.17
CA GLU A 233 -18.99 16.90 -2.08
C GLU A 233 -20.41 16.29 -2.21
N HIS A 234 -21.40 17.08 -2.61
CA HIS A 234 -22.77 16.60 -2.84
C HIS A 234 -22.83 15.68 -4.06
N TRP A 235 -22.12 16.07 -5.12
CA TRP A 235 -21.92 15.24 -6.30
C TRP A 235 -21.24 13.91 -5.95
N ALA A 236 -20.19 13.92 -5.15
CA ALA A 236 -19.47 12.70 -4.75
C ALA A 236 -20.35 11.72 -3.96
N LYS A 237 -21.31 12.24 -3.17
CA LYS A 237 -22.24 11.44 -2.36
C LYS A 237 -23.44 10.88 -3.12
N ALA A 238 -23.59 11.22 -4.41
CA ALA A 238 -24.77 10.88 -5.19
C ALA A 238 -26.08 11.46 -4.61
N ASP A 239 -26.03 12.68 -4.06
CA ASP A 239 -27.24 13.37 -3.60
C ASP A 239 -28.27 13.46 -4.73
N MET A 240 -29.56 13.63 -4.40
CA MET A 240 -30.67 13.50 -5.36
C MET A 240 -30.49 14.31 -6.66
N GLU A 241 -29.90 15.50 -6.59
CA GLU A 241 -29.59 16.33 -7.78
C GLU A 241 -28.55 15.69 -8.72
N PHE A 242 -27.60 14.92 -8.18
CA PHE A 242 -26.46 14.34 -8.88
C PHE A 242 -26.56 12.82 -9.06
N ALA A 243 -27.70 12.20 -8.71
CA ALA A 243 -27.88 10.75 -8.73
C ALA A 243 -27.52 10.14 -10.10
N ASN A 244 -27.95 10.78 -11.19
CA ASN A 244 -27.70 10.32 -12.56
C ASN A 244 -26.44 10.93 -13.22
N ILE A 245 -25.63 11.67 -12.46
CA ILE A 245 -24.45 12.40 -12.96
C ILE A 245 -23.18 11.79 -12.34
N PRO A 246 -22.72 10.61 -12.79
CA PRO A 246 -21.52 9.98 -12.26
C PRO A 246 -20.21 10.66 -12.70
N VAL A 247 -20.22 11.53 -13.71
CA VAL A 247 -19.00 12.19 -14.21
C VAL A 247 -19.08 13.69 -13.98
N TYR A 248 -18.04 14.28 -13.40
CA TYR A 248 -17.88 15.72 -13.24
C TYR A 248 -16.64 16.19 -13.98
N ILE A 249 -16.78 17.21 -14.81
CA ILE A 249 -15.69 17.70 -15.67
C ILE A 249 -15.40 19.14 -15.27
N LEU A 250 -14.31 19.34 -14.54
CA LEU A 250 -13.84 20.64 -14.11
C LEU A 250 -12.85 21.20 -15.13
N SER A 251 -13.33 22.07 -16.02
CA SER A 251 -12.48 22.70 -17.04
C SER A 251 -12.06 24.12 -16.64
N GLY A 252 -10.88 24.52 -17.10
CA GLY A 252 -10.23 25.70 -16.58
C GLY A 252 -9.06 26.16 -17.43
N LEU A 253 -8.92 27.47 -17.65
CA LEU A 253 -7.66 28.04 -18.15
C LEU A 253 -6.49 27.73 -17.22
N ALA A 254 -5.27 27.86 -17.74
CA ALA A 254 -4.04 27.75 -16.97
C ALA A 254 -4.10 28.64 -15.71
N GLY A 255 -3.66 28.11 -14.56
CA GLY A 255 -3.53 28.92 -13.35
C GLY A 255 -4.83 29.27 -12.60
N THR A 256 -5.97 28.70 -12.98
CA THR A 256 -7.27 28.93 -12.31
C THR A 256 -7.49 28.14 -11.02
N GLY A 257 -6.59 27.20 -10.70
CA GLY A 257 -6.61 26.41 -9.46
C GLY A 257 -7.22 25.01 -9.56
N LYS A 258 -7.43 24.46 -10.78
CA LYS A 258 -8.00 23.12 -11.01
C LYS A 258 -7.36 22.03 -10.14
N SER A 259 -6.04 21.87 -10.23
CA SER A 259 -5.31 20.84 -9.49
C SER A 259 -5.35 21.04 -7.97
N THR A 260 -5.41 22.29 -7.51
CA THR A 260 -5.58 22.60 -6.09
C THR A 260 -6.97 22.17 -5.60
N ILE A 261 -8.02 22.40 -6.40
CA ILE A 261 -9.39 21.93 -6.12
C ILE A 261 -9.43 20.40 -6.12
N ALA A 262 -8.84 19.74 -7.13
CA ALA A 262 -8.76 18.28 -7.22
C ALA A 262 -8.02 17.65 -6.02
N CYS A 263 -6.91 18.25 -5.58
CA CYS A 263 -6.18 17.79 -4.40
C CYS A 263 -6.98 18.00 -3.10
N GLU A 264 -7.63 19.16 -2.95
CA GLU A 264 -8.44 19.45 -1.76
C GLU A 264 -9.66 18.52 -1.67
N ILE A 265 -10.39 18.32 -2.76
CA ILE A 265 -11.53 17.41 -2.75
C ILE A 265 -11.07 15.95 -2.51
N ALA A 266 -9.93 15.52 -3.05
CA ALA A 266 -9.34 14.21 -2.74
C ALA A 266 -9.12 14.03 -1.23
N LYS A 267 -8.55 15.04 -0.55
CA LYS A 267 -8.36 15.02 0.91
C LYS A 267 -9.68 14.89 1.66
N ARG A 268 -10.72 15.62 1.25
CA ARG A 268 -12.05 15.58 1.90
C ARG A 268 -12.74 14.24 1.68
N LEU A 269 -12.69 13.70 0.47
CA LEU A 269 -13.28 12.42 0.13
C LEU A 269 -12.55 11.25 0.78
N ASN A 270 -11.22 11.33 0.95
CA ASN A 270 -10.47 10.33 1.71
C ASN A 270 -10.90 10.31 3.19
N LYS A 271 -11.09 11.49 3.81
CA LYS A 271 -11.64 11.59 5.17
C LYS A 271 -13.05 11.01 5.28
N ALA A 272 -13.87 11.23 4.25
CA ALA A 272 -15.22 10.69 4.15
C ALA A 272 -15.30 9.21 3.73
N LYS A 273 -14.16 8.54 3.47
CA LYS A 273 -14.08 7.16 2.95
C LYS A 273 -14.81 6.94 1.62
N LEU A 274 -14.86 7.97 0.78
CA LEU A 274 -15.43 7.94 -0.57
C LEU A 274 -14.38 7.91 -1.68
N LEU A 275 -13.12 8.31 -1.38
CA LEU A 275 -12.05 8.30 -2.38
C LEU A 275 -11.58 6.86 -2.63
N GLY A 276 -11.79 6.37 -3.85
CA GLY A 276 -11.25 5.10 -4.31
C GLY A 276 -9.82 5.21 -4.81
N ALA A 277 -9.57 6.14 -5.73
CA ALA A 277 -8.24 6.37 -6.30
C ALA A 277 -8.07 7.81 -6.81
N SER A 278 -6.82 8.21 -7.02
CA SER A 278 -6.48 9.47 -7.68
C SER A 278 -5.25 9.33 -8.57
N PHE A 279 -5.28 9.98 -9.74
CA PHE A 279 -4.18 10.05 -10.67
C PHE A 279 -3.98 11.50 -11.12
N PHE A 280 -2.84 12.08 -10.78
CA PHE A 280 -2.47 13.44 -11.16
C PHE A 280 -1.44 13.39 -12.28
N PHE A 281 -1.86 13.78 -13.48
CA PHE A 281 -0.92 13.96 -14.57
C PHE A 281 0.03 15.12 -14.27
N ILE A 282 1.29 14.93 -14.63
CA ILE A 282 2.35 15.92 -14.53
C ILE A 282 3.20 15.83 -15.78
N ARG A 283 3.18 16.90 -16.57
CA ARG A 283 4.02 16.99 -17.77
C ARG A 283 5.50 16.92 -17.40
N GLY A 284 6.25 16.09 -18.12
CA GLY A 284 7.69 15.93 -17.95
C GLY A 284 8.13 14.87 -16.96
N ILE A 285 7.19 14.13 -16.35
CA ILE A 285 7.49 12.95 -15.56
C ILE A 285 6.91 11.75 -16.31
N GLU A 286 7.76 10.90 -16.91
CA GLU A 286 7.39 9.79 -17.80
C GLU A 286 6.16 8.99 -17.32
N LYS A 287 6.18 8.53 -16.06
CA LYS A 287 5.10 7.72 -15.47
C LYS A 287 3.81 8.50 -15.20
N LEU A 288 3.88 9.83 -15.11
CA LEU A 288 2.76 10.73 -14.84
C LEU A 288 2.34 11.53 -16.09
N SER A 289 2.93 11.27 -17.24
CA SER A 289 2.61 11.91 -18.52
C SER A 289 2.13 10.92 -19.59
N THR A 290 1.85 9.67 -19.18
CA THR A 290 1.54 8.53 -20.06
C THR A 290 0.32 7.76 -19.54
N ILE A 291 -0.61 7.37 -20.44
CA ILE A 291 -1.85 6.69 -20.03
C ILE A 291 -1.64 5.24 -19.55
N HIS A 292 -0.52 4.62 -19.93
CA HIS A 292 -0.17 3.24 -19.60
C HIS A 292 -0.22 2.94 -18.09
N PHE A 293 0.08 3.95 -17.26
CA PHE A 293 0.12 3.81 -15.80
C PHE A 293 -1.22 4.10 -15.13
N VAL A 294 -2.21 4.65 -15.83
CA VAL A 294 -3.46 5.15 -15.21
C VAL A 294 -4.29 4.01 -14.61
N LEU A 295 -4.69 3.03 -15.44
CA LEU A 295 -5.53 1.91 -14.99
C LEU A 295 -4.84 1.01 -13.95
N PRO A 296 -3.56 0.61 -14.12
CA PRO A 296 -2.83 -0.14 -13.11
C PRO A 296 -2.72 0.60 -11.77
N THR A 297 -2.42 1.91 -11.80
CA THR A 297 -2.32 2.73 -10.59
C THR A 297 -3.66 2.89 -9.88
N ILE A 298 -4.75 3.07 -10.64
CA ILE A 298 -6.11 3.13 -10.10
C ILE A 298 -6.48 1.80 -9.44
N ALA A 299 -6.26 0.67 -10.11
CA ALA A 299 -6.55 -0.65 -9.57
C ALA A 299 -5.78 -0.92 -8.27
N PHE A 300 -4.47 -0.61 -8.26
CA PHE A 300 -3.64 -0.70 -7.06
C PHE A 300 -4.21 0.14 -5.90
N GLN A 301 -4.56 1.41 -6.15
CA GLN A 301 -5.12 2.29 -5.12
C GLN A 301 -6.50 1.80 -4.64
N LEU A 302 -7.37 1.32 -5.53
CA LEU A 302 -8.66 0.75 -5.15
C LEU A 302 -8.49 -0.47 -4.24
N ALA A 303 -7.56 -1.37 -4.53
CA ALA A 303 -7.29 -2.52 -3.67
C ALA A 303 -6.86 -2.08 -2.27
N LYS A 304 -6.06 -1.02 -2.16
CA LYS A 304 -5.57 -0.51 -0.86
C LYS A 304 -6.63 0.31 -0.09
N ASN A 305 -7.47 1.05 -0.79
CA ASN A 305 -8.41 1.99 -0.20
C ASN A 305 -9.80 1.39 0.06
N VAL A 306 -10.17 0.33 -0.67
CA VAL A 306 -11.49 -0.32 -0.60
C VAL A 306 -11.29 -1.80 -0.25
N PRO A 307 -11.40 -2.18 1.05
CA PRO A 307 -11.15 -3.55 1.51
C PRO A 307 -12.00 -4.61 0.77
N GLU A 308 -13.24 -4.27 0.42
CA GLU A 308 -14.17 -5.13 -0.31
C GLU A 308 -13.66 -5.50 -1.71
N LEU A 309 -12.87 -4.63 -2.34
CA LEU A 309 -12.29 -4.87 -3.65
C LEU A 309 -10.94 -5.59 -3.61
N TYR A 310 -10.28 -5.68 -2.45
CA TYR A 310 -8.91 -6.16 -2.33
C TYR A 310 -8.71 -7.52 -3.00
N ARG A 311 -9.52 -8.52 -2.64
CA ARG A 311 -9.41 -9.89 -3.19
C ARG A 311 -9.70 -9.93 -4.68
N HIS A 312 -10.77 -9.24 -5.11
CA HIS A 312 -11.18 -9.21 -6.52
C HIS A 312 -10.11 -8.56 -7.41
N ILE A 313 -9.48 -7.49 -6.95
CA ILE A 313 -8.40 -6.84 -7.69
C ILE A 313 -7.14 -7.70 -7.67
N VAL A 314 -6.74 -8.28 -6.54
CA VAL A 314 -5.57 -9.17 -6.48
C VAL A 314 -5.71 -10.35 -7.46
N ASP A 315 -6.88 -10.98 -7.51
CA ASP A 315 -7.13 -12.10 -8.43
C ASP A 315 -7.12 -11.63 -9.89
N ALA A 316 -7.72 -10.47 -10.18
CA ALA A 316 -7.68 -9.87 -11.51
C ALA A 316 -6.25 -9.54 -11.94
N VAL A 317 -5.43 -8.97 -11.05
CA VAL A 317 -4.02 -8.67 -11.30
C VAL A 317 -3.21 -9.94 -11.51
N ARG A 318 -3.46 -11.00 -10.73
CA ARG A 318 -2.80 -12.30 -10.90
C ARG A 318 -3.09 -12.90 -12.28
N ALA A 319 -4.33 -12.77 -12.77
CA ALA A 319 -4.70 -13.18 -14.12
C ALA A 319 -4.05 -12.29 -15.19
N TYR A 320 -4.05 -10.97 -14.98
CA TYR A 320 -3.46 -9.97 -15.87
C TYR A 320 -1.95 -10.19 -16.05
N VAL A 321 -1.18 -10.32 -14.96
CA VAL A 321 0.29 -10.53 -15.00
C VAL A 321 0.64 -11.84 -15.70
N ARG A 322 -0.15 -12.91 -15.51
CA ARG A 322 0.07 -14.20 -16.18
C ARG A 322 -0.15 -14.13 -17.70
N SER A 323 -0.99 -13.21 -18.17
CA SER A 323 -1.31 -13.11 -19.60
C SER A 323 -0.19 -12.53 -20.45
N ASN A 324 0.80 -11.84 -19.84
CA ASN A 324 2.08 -11.38 -20.45
C ASN A 324 1.98 -10.64 -21.80
N GLU A 325 0.79 -10.22 -22.23
CA GLU A 325 0.52 -9.53 -23.48
C GLU A 325 0.33 -8.04 -23.23
N THR A 326 0.82 -7.21 -24.16
CA THR A 326 0.40 -5.80 -24.28
C THR A 326 -1.08 -5.77 -24.64
N MET A 327 -1.93 -5.84 -23.62
CA MET A 327 -3.37 -5.82 -23.79
C MET A 327 -3.84 -4.47 -24.35
N GLN A 328 -4.84 -4.54 -25.23
CA GLN A 328 -5.57 -3.36 -25.67
C GLN A 328 -6.24 -2.69 -24.45
N LEU A 329 -6.35 -1.36 -24.51
CA LEU A 329 -6.85 -0.53 -23.41
C LEU A 329 -8.22 -0.97 -22.87
N GLU A 330 -9.09 -1.46 -23.74
CA GLU A 330 -10.41 -2.01 -23.43
C GLU A 330 -10.32 -3.22 -22.51
N HIS A 331 -9.43 -4.16 -22.82
CA HIS A 331 -9.23 -5.37 -22.05
C HIS A 331 -8.61 -5.05 -20.69
N GLN A 332 -7.66 -4.11 -20.66
CA GLN A 332 -7.05 -3.64 -19.42
C GLN A 332 -8.09 -2.98 -18.51
N LEU A 333 -8.96 -2.12 -19.07
CA LEU A 333 -10.04 -1.47 -18.34
C LEU A 333 -11.04 -2.48 -17.78
N ASP A 334 -11.47 -3.44 -18.60
CA ASP A 334 -12.42 -4.45 -18.17
C ASP A 334 -11.82 -5.32 -17.06
N ALA A 335 -10.60 -5.85 -17.25
CA ALA A 335 -9.94 -6.73 -16.30
C ALA A 335 -9.58 -6.05 -14.97
N LEU A 336 -8.98 -4.86 -15.01
CA LEU A 336 -8.41 -4.22 -13.81
C LEU A 336 -9.40 -3.32 -13.06
N LEU A 337 -10.47 -2.85 -13.71
CA LEU A 337 -11.42 -1.92 -13.11
C LEU A 337 -12.86 -2.42 -13.14
N VAL A 338 -13.39 -2.77 -14.30
CA VAL A 338 -14.84 -3.02 -14.43
C VAL A 338 -15.25 -4.33 -13.77
N GLU A 339 -14.56 -5.44 -14.03
CA GLU A 339 -14.91 -6.74 -13.42
C GLU A 339 -14.77 -6.72 -11.88
N PRO A 340 -13.69 -6.17 -11.29
CA PRO A 340 -13.62 -6.03 -9.84
C PRO A 340 -14.76 -5.19 -9.24
N LEU A 341 -15.13 -4.07 -9.89
CA LEU A 341 -16.21 -3.21 -9.39
C LEU A 341 -17.59 -3.86 -9.45
N ARG A 342 -17.82 -4.82 -10.37
CA ARG A 342 -19.08 -5.58 -10.44
C ARG A 342 -19.28 -6.53 -9.25
N ALA A 343 -18.21 -6.87 -8.54
CA ALA A 343 -18.32 -7.69 -7.35
C ALA A 343 -18.92 -6.92 -6.15
N LEU A 344 -18.94 -5.59 -6.22
CA LEU A 344 -19.60 -4.76 -5.20
C LEU A 344 -21.12 -4.88 -5.28
N PRO A 345 -21.82 -4.80 -4.14
CA PRO A 345 -23.27 -4.83 -4.14
C PRO A 345 -23.83 -3.57 -4.80
N SER A 346 -25.00 -3.69 -5.43
CA SER A 346 -25.63 -2.58 -6.17
C SER A 346 -26.00 -1.36 -5.31
N ASN A 347 -26.07 -1.53 -3.99
CA ASN A 347 -26.31 -0.47 -3.01
C ASN A 347 -25.03 0.04 -2.32
N HIS A 348 -23.85 -0.32 -2.81
CA HIS A 348 -22.58 0.16 -2.28
C HIS A 348 -22.50 1.70 -2.40
N SER A 349 -21.87 2.34 -1.40
CA SER A 349 -21.61 3.78 -1.44
C SER A 349 -20.78 4.15 -2.68
N PRO A 350 -21.00 5.33 -3.28
CA PRO A 350 -20.21 5.74 -4.44
C PRO A 350 -18.70 5.77 -4.14
N LEU A 351 -17.91 5.21 -5.04
CA LEU A 351 -16.46 5.33 -5.05
C LEU A 351 -16.05 6.41 -6.03
N VAL A 352 -15.19 7.33 -5.60
CA VAL A 352 -14.73 8.44 -6.43
C VAL A 352 -13.32 8.18 -6.94
N ILE A 353 -13.12 8.31 -8.25
CA ILE A 353 -11.82 8.41 -8.90
C ILE A 353 -11.60 9.87 -9.34
N ILE A 354 -10.42 10.40 -9.05
CA ILE A 354 -10.01 11.73 -9.51
C ILE A 354 -8.90 11.58 -10.54
N ILE A 355 -9.08 12.15 -11.73
CA ILE A 355 -8.04 12.22 -12.77
C ILE A 355 -7.78 13.70 -13.05
N ASP A 356 -6.65 14.21 -12.55
CA ASP A 356 -6.27 15.62 -12.67
C ASP A 356 -5.37 15.86 -13.87
N ALA A 357 -5.61 16.97 -14.57
CA ALA A 357 -4.77 17.53 -15.63
C ALA A 357 -4.56 16.61 -16.82
N VAL A 358 -5.64 16.01 -17.35
CA VAL A 358 -5.54 15.10 -18.52
C VAL A 358 -4.88 15.75 -19.75
N ASP A 359 -4.88 17.08 -19.83
CA ASP A 359 -4.15 17.89 -20.82
C ASP A 359 -2.61 17.84 -20.69
N GLU A 360 -2.09 17.33 -19.57
CA GLU A 360 -0.65 17.20 -19.34
C GLU A 360 -0.07 15.85 -19.79
N CYS A 361 -0.90 14.96 -20.35
CA CYS A 361 -0.44 13.73 -20.98
C CYS A 361 0.30 14.04 -22.30
N THR A 362 1.56 13.62 -22.40
CA THR A 362 2.45 13.90 -23.55
C THR A 362 2.77 12.66 -24.39
N GLN A 363 2.13 11.53 -24.14
CA GLN A 363 2.28 10.32 -24.93
C GLN A 363 2.03 10.59 -26.43
N SER A 364 2.87 10.02 -27.28
CA SER A 364 2.81 10.10 -28.74
C SER A 364 1.51 9.47 -29.28
N GLY A 365 0.43 10.23 -29.29
CA GLY A 365 -0.91 9.76 -29.65
C GLY A 365 -1.97 10.46 -28.81
N GLN A 366 -2.30 11.71 -29.15
CA GLN A 366 -3.37 12.47 -28.47
C GLN A 366 -4.72 11.72 -28.45
N ASP A 367 -4.91 10.78 -29.38
CA ASP A 367 -6.10 9.91 -29.46
C ASP A 367 -6.21 8.91 -28.30
N ASP A 368 -5.12 8.54 -27.63
CA ASP A 368 -5.12 7.52 -26.57
C ASP A 368 -5.81 8.02 -25.28
N VAL A 369 -5.61 9.30 -24.93
CA VAL A 369 -6.30 9.94 -23.79
C VAL A 369 -7.79 10.05 -24.08
N ALA A 370 -8.15 10.53 -25.27
CA ALA A 370 -9.53 10.60 -25.71
C ALA A 370 -10.19 9.20 -25.68
N ARG A 371 -9.46 8.16 -26.10
CA ARG A 371 -9.92 6.78 -26.07
C ARG A 371 -10.13 6.27 -24.64
N LEU A 372 -9.18 6.49 -23.73
CA LEU A 372 -9.31 6.14 -22.31
C LEU A 372 -10.57 6.78 -21.70
N LEU A 373 -10.73 8.09 -21.89
CA LEU A 373 -11.86 8.84 -21.35
C LEU A 373 -13.18 8.33 -21.92
N TYR A 374 -13.26 8.12 -23.24
CA TYR A 374 -14.42 7.55 -23.90
C TYR A 374 -14.79 6.17 -23.32
N LEU A 375 -13.80 5.28 -23.15
CA LEU A 375 -14.03 3.94 -22.60
C LEU A 375 -14.50 3.97 -21.14
N LEU A 376 -13.93 4.87 -20.31
CA LEU A 376 -14.39 5.06 -18.94
C LEU A 376 -15.85 5.53 -18.90
N MET A 377 -16.19 6.57 -19.68
CA MET A 377 -17.54 7.12 -19.74
C MET A 377 -18.55 6.09 -20.26
N LYS A 378 -18.20 5.37 -21.34
CA LYS A 378 -19.04 4.30 -21.91
C LYS A 378 -19.35 3.21 -20.88
N ASN A 379 -18.34 2.75 -20.14
CA ASN A 379 -18.55 1.69 -19.16
C ASN A 379 -19.36 2.15 -17.95
N ILE A 380 -19.16 3.40 -17.49
CA ILE A 380 -19.98 4.00 -16.44
C ILE A 380 -21.44 4.11 -16.89
N HIS A 381 -21.66 4.57 -18.14
CA HIS A 381 -23.00 4.71 -18.70
C HIS A 381 -23.75 3.37 -18.80
N GLN A 382 -23.06 2.33 -19.29
CA GLN A 382 -23.70 1.07 -19.67
C GLN A 382 -23.82 0.07 -18.52
N ARG A 383 -22.93 0.12 -17.51
CA ARG A 383 -22.76 -0.98 -16.55
C ARG A 383 -23.18 -0.67 -15.12
N SER A 384 -23.78 0.49 -14.84
CA SER A 384 -24.32 0.89 -13.52
C SER A 384 -23.36 0.57 -12.37
N LEU A 385 -22.11 1.02 -12.49
CA LEU A 385 -21.07 0.81 -11.47
C LEU A 385 -21.24 1.82 -10.32
N PRO A 386 -20.88 1.49 -9.07
CA PRO A 386 -20.87 2.43 -7.95
C PRO A 386 -19.65 3.37 -8.04
N LEU A 387 -19.41 3.94 -9.22
CA LEU A 387 -18.21 4.69 -9.58
C LEU A 387 -18.58 6.09 -10.04
N ARG A 388 -17.86 7.07 -9.52
CA ARG A 388 -17.92 8.47 -9.93
C ARG A 388 -16.54 8.96 -10.33
N ILE A 389 -16.45 9.77 -11.38
CA ILE A 389 -15.17 10.29 -11.89
C ILE A 389 -15.18 11.81 -11.91
N LEU A 390 -14.21 12.42 -11.23
CA LEU A 390 -13.87 13.83 -11.37
C LEU A 390 -12.69 13.95 -12.32
N LEU A 391 -12.90 14.65 -13.43
CA LEU A 391 -11.87 14.97 -14.42
C LEU A 391 -11.53 16.44 -14.31
N THR A 392 -10.24 16.79 -14.39
CA THR A 392 -9.83 18.17 -14.65
C THR A 392 -9.07 18.29 -15.95
N THR A 393 -9.35 19.35 -16.71
CA THR A 393 -8.75 19.56 -18.03
C THR A 393 -8.71 21.03 -18.43
N ARG A 394 -7.93 21.36 -19.47
CA ARG A 394 -8.06 22.61 -20.23
C ARG A 394 -9.07 22.45 -21.36
N PRO A 395 -9.70 23.54 -21.83
CA PRO A 395 -10.61 23.48 -22.97
C PRO A 395 -9.84 23.24 -24.27
N GLU A 396 -9.49 21.98 -24.53
CA GLU A 396 -8.79 21.55 -25.75
C GLU A 396 -9.70 20.62 -26.56
N ILE A 397 -9.85 20.93 -27.86
CA ILE A 397 -10.88 20.31 -28.73
C ILE A 397 -10.82 18.78 -28.72
N HIS A 398 -9.62 18.19 -28.73
CA HIS A 398 -9.44 16.73 -28.79
C HIS A 398 -9.82 16.02 -27.48
N ILE A 399 -9.77 16.73 -26.35
CA ILE A 399 -10.22 16.22 -25.04
C ILE A 399 -11.71 16.50 -24.85
N GLU A 400 -12.20 17.65 -25.32
CA GLU A 400 -13.61 18.01 -25.21
C GLU A 400 -14.51 17.13 -26.11
N THR A 401 -14.09 16.79 -27.32
CA THR A 401 -14.91 16.03 -28.28
C THR A 401 -15.52 14.73 -27.70
N PRO A 402 -14.75 13.82 -27.07
CA PRO A 402 -15.32 12.62 -26.45
C PRO A 402 -16.12 12.93 -25.19
N LEU A 403 -15.71 13.92 -24.40
CA LEU A 403 -16.29 14.28 -23.10
C LEU A 403 -17.67 14.94 -23.21
N TYR A 404 -17.88 15.75 -24.24
CA TYR A 404 -19.11 16.52 -24.50
C TYR A 404 -19.96 15.93 -25.63
N SER A 405 -19.72 14.66 -25.97
CA SER A 405 -20.52 13.98 -26.98
C SER A 405 -22.00 13.90 -26.55
N THR A 406 -22.91 13.88 -27.53
CA THR A 406 -24.35 13.70 -27.27
C THR A 406 -24.66 12.38 -26.59
N GLU A 407 -23.76 11.39 -26.62
CA GLU A 407 -23.91 10.12 -25.90
C GLU A 407 -23.85 10.32 -24.37
N PHE A 408 -23.01 11.24 -23.88
CA PHE A 408 -22.72 11.36 -22.44
C PHE A 408 -23.31 12.59 -21.75
N HIS A 409 -24.03 13.45 -22.47
CA HIS A 409 -24.61 14.69 -21.91
C HIS A 409 -25.49 14.47 -20.67
N ASN A 410 -26.14 13.31 -20.54
CA ASN A 410 -27.02 12.98 -19.43
C ASN A 410 -26.31 12.44 -18.18
N ILE A 411 -25.03 12.07 -18.30
CA ILE A 411 -24.25 11.47 -17.20
C ILE A 411 -23.08 12.34 -16.75
N ALA A 412 -22.75 13.39 -17.50
CA ALA A 412 -21.63 14.27 -17.26
C ALA A 412 -22.11 15.67 -16.90
N ARG A 413 -21.54 16.25 -15.85
CA ARG A 413 -21.71 17.68 -15.51
C ARG A 413 -20.44 18.43 -15.87
N PRO A 414 -20.46 19.23 -16.94
CA PRO A 414 -19.37 20.13 -17.22
C PRO A 414 -19.47 21.39 -16.35
N PHE A 415 -18.34 21.82 -15.83
CA PHE A 415 -18.23 23.03 -15.04
C PHE A 415 -16.97 23.80 -15.45
N LYS A 416 -17.14 25.00 -15.99
CA LYS A 416 -16.01 25.86 -16.36
C LYS A 416 -15.69 26.80 -15.22
N LEU A 417 -14.44 26.81 -14.75
CA LEU A 417 -14.00 27.74 -13.71
C LEU A 417 -14.13 29.22 -14.12
N GLN A 418 -14.25 29.51 -15.42
CA GLN A 418 -14.50 30.86 -15.94
C GLN A 418 -15.94 31.34 -15.71
N ASP A 419 -16.88 30.41 -15.50
CA ASP A 419 -18.29 30.75 -15.28
C ASP A 419 -18.54 31.26 -13.85
N ILE A 420 -17.56 31.08 -12.95
CA ILE A 420 -17.60 31.66 -11.62
C ILE A 420 -17.43 33.19 -11.76
N PRO A 421 -18.36 34.00 -11.20
CA PRO A 421 -18.29 35.44 -11.28
C PRO A 421 -16.94 36.01 -10.81
N LEU A 422 -16.38 36.93 -11.59
CA LEU A 422 -15.02 37.45 -11.36
C LEU A 422 -14.88 38.15 -10.00
N ASP A 423 -15.94 38.77 -9.48
CA ASP A 423 -16.00 39.37 -8.14
C ASP A 423 -15.84 38.31 -7.03
N VAL A 424 -16.47 37.14 -7.18
CA VAL A 424 -16.29 36.00 -6.26
C VAL A 424 -14.85 35.49 -6.33
N VAL A 425 -14.30 35.33 -7.54
CA VAL A 425 -12.91 34.90 -7.73
C VAL A 425 -11.93 35.91 -7.11
N ASN A 426 -12.15 37.20 -7.32
CA ASN A 426 -11.31 38.27 -6.77
C ASN A 426 -11.41 38.34 -5.23
N MET A 427 -12.58 38.05 -4.64
CA MET A 427 -12.71 37.95 -3.20
C MET A 427 -11.86 36.79 -2.63
N ASP A 428 -11.84 35.65 -3.31
CA ASP A 428 -11.01 34.52 -2.91
C ASP A 428 -9.51 34.81 -3.10
N ILE A 429 -9.12 35.47 -4.21
CA ILE A 429 -7.74 35.91 -4.44
C ILE A 429 -7.31 36.93 -3.39
N ALA A 430 -8.15 37.90 -3.04
CA ALA A 430 -7.85 38.88 -2.00
C ALA A 430 -7.64 38.20 -0.63
N ARG A 431 -8.47 37.21 -0.30
CA ARG A 431 -8.30 36.37 0.89
C ARG A 431 -6.95 35.64 0.86
N TYR A 432 -6.56 35.12 -0.29
CA TYR A 432 -5.25 34.50 -0.50
C TYR A 432 -4.09 35.44 -0.29
N VAL A 433 -4.11 36.61 -0.94
CA VAL A 433 -3.04 37.60 -0.83
C VAL A 433 -2.91 38.11 0.62
N GLU A 434 -4.01 38.38 1.32
CA GLU A 434 -3.94 38.82 2.74
C GLU A 434 -3.41 37.70 3.66
N ALA A 435 -3.74 36.43 3.39
CA ALA A 435 -3.21 35.30 4.14
C ALA A 435 -1.70 35.14 3.94
N GLU A 436 -1.21 35.25 2.70
CA GLU A 436 0.23 35.19 2.42
C GLU A 436 0.99 36.41 2.94
N LEU A 437 0.43 37.61 2.79
CA LEU A 437 0.99 38.84 3.37
C LEU A 437 1.08 38.75 4.90
N SER A 438 0.11 38.10 5.54
CA SER A 438 0.11 37.88 6.99
C SER A 438 1.20 36.94 7.48
N LYS A 439 1.72 36.06 6.61
CA LYS A 439 2.88 35.20 6.89
C LYS A 439 4.21 35.92 6.65
N SER A 440 4.19 37.08 5.98
CA SER A 440 5.42 37.84 5.67
C SER A 440 5.99 38.53 6.90
N ARG A 441 7.31 38.43 7.08
CA ARG A 441 8.05 39.20 8.09
C ARG A 441 8.05 40.72 7.84
N PHE A 442 7.75 41.15 6.61
CA PHE A 442 7.78 42.57 6.20
C PHE A 442 6.38 43.17 6.06
N LYS A 443 5.36 42.56 6.68
CA LYS A 443 3.96 43.00 6.59
C LYS A 443 3.79 44.48 6.92
N ALA A 444 4.42 44.95 7.99
CA ALA A 444 4.27 46.31 8.48
C ALA A 444 4.81 47.33 7.48
N GLU A 445 6.01 47.09 6.95
CA GLU A 445 6.68 47.95 5.96
C GLU A 445 5.96 47.94 4.62
N LEU A 446 5.50 46.76 4.16
CA LEU A 446 4.74 46.64 2.91
C LEU A 446 3.39 47.36 3.00
N LYS A 447 2.67 47.25 4.13
CA LYS A 447 1.41 47.99 4.35
C LYS A 447 1.64 49.49 4.57
N ALA A 448 2.76 49.89 5.16
CA ALA A 448 3.11 51.31 5.34
C ALA A 448 3.39 51.99 3.98
N GLU A 449 4.13 51.32 3.09
CA GLU A 449 4.35 51.81 1.73
C GLU A 449 3.06 51.77 0.89
N ARG A 450 2.33 50.66 0.93
CA ARG A 450 1.15 50.40 0.11
C ARG A 450 -0.01 49.89 0.96
N PRO A 451 -0.84 50.78 1.54
CA PRO A 451 -1.99 50.38 2.36
C PRO A 451 -2.99 49.48 1.61
N ASN A 452 -3.12 49.69 0.29
CA ASN A 452 -4.05 48.96 -0.59
C ASN A 452 -3.39 47.78 -1.32
N ILE A 453 -2.23 47.28 -0.86
CA ILE A 453 -1.45 46.22 -1.50
C ILE A 453 -2.29 44.99 -1.91
N VAL A 454 -3.24 44.57 -1.06
CA VAL A 454 -4.11 43.42 -1.34
C VAL A 454 -5.01 43.68 -2.53
N ALA A 455 -5.65 44.85 -2.59
CA ALA A 455 -6.55 45.22 -3.67
C ALA A 455 -5.78 45.40 -4.99
N GLU A 456 -4.59 46.02 -4.94
CA GLU A 456 -3.74 46.24 -6.11
C GLU A 456 -3.24 44.91 -6.71
N LEU A 457 -2.73 44.00 -5.88
CA LEU A 457 -2.29 42.67 -6.32
C LEU A 457 -3.45 41.80 -6.81
N THR A 458 -4.61 41.88 -6.15
CA THR A 458 -5.83 41.19 -6.60
C THR A 458 -6.26 41.68 -7.97
N GLY A 459 -6.28 43.00 -8.18
CA GLY A 459 -6.61 43.59 -9.48
C GLY A 459 -5.65 43.14 -10.58
N LYS A 460 -4.34 43.09 -10.30
CA LYS A 460 -3.33 42.59 -11.26
C LYS A 460 -3.47 41.11 -11.57
N ALA A 461 -3.96 40.30 -10.63
CA ALA A 461 -4.14 38.87 -10.84
C ALA A 461 -5.22 38.53 -11.89
N ALA A 462 -6.15 39.45 -12.17
CA ALA A 462 -7.18 39.29 -13.20
C ALA A 462 -7.92 37.94 -13.15
N GLY A 463 -8.22 37.46 -11.94
CA GLY A 463 -8.91 36.18 -11.71
C GLY A 463 -8.01 34.92 -11.75
N LEU A 464 -6.68 35.06 -11.87
CA LEU A 464 -5.74 33.94 -11.95
C LEU A 464 -5.02 33.71 -10.61
N PHE A 465 -5.28 32.56 -9.97
CA PHE A 465 -4.64 32.19 -8.70
C PHE A 465 -3.13 32.02 -8.82
N ILE A 466 -2.65 31.47 -9.94
CA ILE A 466 -1.19 31.33 -10.14
C ILE A 466 -0.49 32.69 -10.15
N TYR A 467 -1.14 33.73 -10.66
CA TYR A 467 -0.57 35.07 -10.65
C TYR A 467 -0.38 35.53 -9.20
N ALA A 468 -1.44 35.40 -8.40
CA ALA A 468 -1.41 35.78 -6.99
C ALA A 468 -0.39 34.95 -6.21
N SER A 469 -0.27 33.64 -6.45
CA SER A 469 0.69 32.79 -5.77
C SER A 469 2.12 33.15 -6.11
N VAL A 470 2.46 33.29 -7.39
CA VAL A 470 3.81 33.65 -7.85
C VAL A 470 4.19 35.05 -7.36
N ALA A 471 3.27 36.02 -7.44
CA ALA A 471 3.52 37.37 -6.93
C ALA A 471 3.75 37.38 -5.41
N CYS A 472 2.93 36.64 -4.64
CA CYS A 472 3.12 36.51 -3.20
C CYS A 472 4.44 35.83 -2.85
N ASP A 473 4.81 34.75 -3.55
CA ASP A 473 6.06 34.05 -3.29
C ASP A 473 7.27 34.94 -3.61
N PHE A 474 7.20 35.65 -4.74
CA PHE A 474 8.26 36.54 -5.20
C PHE A 474 8.45 37.78 -4.31
N ILE A 475 7.36 38.38 -3.82
CA ILE A 475 7.37 39.62 -3.02
C ILE A 475 7.51 39.31 -1.51
N PHE A 476 6.73 38.35 -1.00
CA PHE A 476 6.58 38.12 0.44
C PHE A 476 7.49 37.04 1.01
N LYS A 477 7.86 36.02 0.22
CA LYS A 477 8.60 34.83 0.71
C LYS A 477 10.07 34.79 0.33
N SER A 478 10.57 35.71 -0.49
CA SER A 478 11.97 35.66 -0.95
C SER A 478 12.96 35.60 0.22
N LEU A 479 13.49 34.39 0.46
CA LEU A 479 14.36 34.03 1.58
C LEU A 479 15.71 34.74 1.55
N ARG A 480 16.10 35.31 0.40
CA ARG A 480 17.40 35.94 0.17
C ARG A 480 17.57 37.32 0.84
N HIS A 481 16.51 37.97 1.30
CA HIS A 481 16.59 39.40 1.65
C HIS A 481 16.51 39.68 3.13
N LYS A 482 17.66 39.93 3.77
CA LYS A 482 17.78 40.30 5.20
C LYS A 482 17.03 41.61 5.56
N TYR A 483 16.58 42.39 4.57
CA TYR A 483 16.05 43.75 4.73
C TYR A 483 14.73 44.00 3.99
N SER A 484 13.80 44.73 4.63
CA SER A 484 12.47 45.07 4.11
C SER A 484 12.48 45.92 2.83
N LYS A 485 13.52 46.75 2.64
CA LYS A 485 13.66 47.63 1.48
C LYS A 485 13.58 46.88 0.13
N HIS A 486 14.13 45.66 0.05
CA HIS A 486 14.09 44.87 -1.19
C HIS A 486 12.67 44.39 -1.53
N ALA A 487 11.88 44.00 -0.52
CA ALA A 487 10.50 43.58 -0.71
C ALA A 487 9.64 44.76 -1.20
N VAL A 488 9.84 45.94 -0.63
CA VAL A 488 9.17 47.19 -1.04
C VAL A 488 9.55 47.59 -2.47
N LEU A 489 10.84 47.53 -2.82
CA LEU A 489 11.29 47.84 -4.20
C LEU A 489 10.66 46.90 -5.22
N ARG A 490 10.65 45.59 -4.97
CA ARG A 490 10.01 44.60 -5.85
C ARG A 490 8.51 44.85 -5.99
N LEU A 491 7.82 45.13 -4.88
CA LEU A 491 6.40 45.48 -4.92
C LEU A 491 6.16 46.70 -5.81
N ASN A 492 6.92 47.77 -5.62
CA ASN A 492 6.78 48.98 -6.42
C ASN A 492 7.08 48.73 -7.91
N GLN A 493 8.13 47.97 -8.23
CA GLN A 493 8.45 47.56 -9.59
C GLN A 493 7.31 46.72 -10.21
N TRP A 494 6.88 45.68 -9.49
CA TRP A 494 5.79 44.78 -9.87
C TRP A 494 4.50 45.54 -10.20
N LEU A 495 4.18 46.55 -9.40
CA LEU A 495 2.99 47.37 -9.58
C LEU A 495 3.16 48.44 -10.66
N SER A 496 4.36 48.99 -10.85
CA SER A 496 4.66 50.06 -11.81
C SER A 496 4.56 49.64 -13.28
N GLU A 497 4.66 48.35 -13.58
CA GLU A 497 4.49 47.84 -14.94
C GLU A 497 3.02 47.97 -15.38
N THR A 498 2.72 49.02 -16.16
CA THR A 498 1.43 49.25 -16.83
C THR A 498 1.58 48.97 -18.32
N SER A 499 0.84 47.99 -18.84
CA SER A 499 0.69 47.78 -20.27
C SER A 499 -0.77 47.56 -20.63
N THR A 500 -1.27 48.41 -21.52
CA THR A 500 -2.63 48.51 -22.04
C THR A 500 -2.84 47.56 -23.23
N VAL A 501 -3.12 46.26 -23.02
CA VAL A 501 -3.73 45.44 -24.09
C VAL A 501 -4.54 44.27 -23.52
N SER A 502 -5.78 44.15 -23.97
CA SER A 502 -6.80 43.18 -23.59
C SER A 502 -6.65 41.80 -24.28
N SER A 503 -5.73 40.96 -23.79
CA SER A 503 -5.72 39.51 -24.11
C SER A 503 -5.69 38.69 -22.81
N MET A 504 -6.41 37.56 -22.80
CA MET A 504 -6.64 36.68 -21.65
C MET A 504 -5.38 35.95 -21.15
N THR A 505 -4.30 35.83 -21.94
CA THR A 505 -3.03 35.18 -21.54
C THR A 505 -1.97 36.16 -21.04
N LYS A 506 -2.12 37.47 -21.33
CA LYS A 506 -1.14 38.51 -21.01
C LYS A 506 -0.80 38.63 -19.52
N PRO A 507 -1.72 38.43 -18.56
CA PRO A 507 -1.35 38.53 -17.15
C PRO A 507 -0.29 37.49 -16.75
N LEU A 508 -0.34 36.27 -17.30
CA LEU A 508 0.67 35.23 -17.03
C LEU A 508 1.98 35.50 -17.76
N ASP A 509 1.90 35.95 -19.00
CA ASP A 509 3.10 36.25 -19.78
C ASP A 509 3.87 37.42 -19.14
N MET A 510 3.15 38.44 -18.68
CA MET A 510 3.70 39.54 -17.88
C MET A 510 4.28 39.04 -16.56
N LEU A 511 3.53 38.23 -15.79
CA LEU A 511 4.02 37.62 -14.55
C LEU A 511 5.39 36.94 -14.74
N TYR A 512 5.53 36.13 -15.79
CA TYR A 512 6.77 35.41 -16.07
C TYR A 512 7.89 36.34 -16.52
N LEU A 513 7.60 37.30 -17.40
CA LEU A 513 8.56 38.32 -17.80
C LEU A 513 9.07 39.14 -16.60
N THR A 514 8.17 39.61 -15.74
CA THR A 514 8.53 40.39 -14.55
C THR A 514 9.43 39.59 -13.62
N VAL A 515 9.12 38.31 -13.38
CA VAL A 515 9.98 37.42 -12.56
C VAL A 515 11.36 37.29 -13.19
N LEU A 516 11.44 36.98 -14.48
CA LEU A 516 12.71 36.78 -15.18
C LEU A 516 13.56 38.05 -15.23
N GLN A 517 12.95 39.19 -15.58
CA GLN A 517 13.63 40.48 -15.65
C GLN A 517 14.15 40.95 -14.31
N GLN A 518 13.37 40.79 -13.23
CA GLN A 518 13.81 41.20 -11.89
C GLN A 518 14.79 40.20 -11.26
N SER A 519 14.69 38.92 -11.58
CA SER A 519 15.65 37.90 -11.11
C SER A 519 17.00 38.09 -11.77
N PHE A 520 17.05 38.43 -13.06
CA PHE A 520 18.30 38.50 -13.84
C PHE A 520 18.69 39.92 -14.30
N ALA A 521 18.20 40.96 -13.61
CA ALA A 521 18.43 42.36 -13.99
C ALA A 521 19.92 42.75 -14.07
N GLU A 522 20.75 42.17 -13.20
CA GLU A 522 22.19 42.46 -13.07
C GLU A 522 23.08 41.31 -13.57
N SER A 523 22.49 40.28 -14.20
CA SER A 523 23.20 39.06 -14.57
C SER A 523 23.96 39.20 -15.89
N ASN A 524 25.22 38.78 -15.90
CA ASN A 524 26.08 38.78 -17.09
C ASN A 524 26.08 37.43 -17.87
N TYR A 525 25.36 36.43 -17.38
CA TYR A 525 25.39 35.05 -17.88
C TYR A 525 24.24 34.71 -18.84
N SER A 526 23.93 35.60 -19.80
CA SER A 526 22.74 35.45 -20.68
C SER A 526 22.65 34.09 -21.36
N ASN A 527 23.78 33.53 -21.80
CA ASN A 527 23.79 32.23 -22.50
C ASN A 527 23.50 31.06 -21.54
N MET A 528 24.06 31.07 -20.33
CA MET A 528 23.81 30.01 -19.33
C MET A 528 22.35 30.05 -18.86
N ILE A 529 21.79 31.25 -18.70
CA ILE A 529 20.38 31.43 -18.34
C ILE A 529 19.49 30.85 -19.46
N GLN A 530 19.78 31.15 -20.73
CA GLN A 530 19.04 30.59 -21.85
C GLN A 530 19.17 29.07 -21.94
N ASP A 531 20.36 28.51 -21.73
CA ASP A 531 20.57 27.06 -21.74
C ASP A 531 19.77 26.34 -20.64
N VAL A 532 19.73 26.92 -19.43
CA VAL A 532 18.92 26.39 -18.31
C VAL A 532 17.42 26.57 -18.57
N LEU A 533 16.99 27.70 -19.11
CA LEU A 533 15.59 27.91 -19.49
C LEU A 533 15.16 26.97 -20.62
N ALA A 534 16.05 26.71 -21.59
CA ALA A 534 15.82 25.81 -22.69
C ALA A 534 15.66 24.37 -22.22
N SER A 535 16.45 23.94 -21.23
CA SER A 535 16.32 22.60 -20.69
C SER A 535 14.98 22.38 -19.98
N VAL A 536 14.52 23.37 -19.19
CA VAL A 536 13.20 23.37 -18.55
C VAL A 536 12.06 23.41 -19.58
N ALA A 537 12.27 24.07 -20.72
CA ALA A 537 11.22 24.30 -21.71
C ALA A 537 11.06 23.19 -22.75
N LEU A 538 12.18 22.57 -23.16
CA LEU A 538 12.24 21.72 -24.35
C LEU A 538 12.48 20.24 -24.06
N LEU A 539 13.11 19.89 -22.93
CA LEU A 539 13.36 18.50 -22.61
C LEU A 539 12.04 17.81 -22.26
N GLN A 540 11.81 16.64 -22.88
CA GLN A 540 10.58 15.88 -22.69
C GLN A 540 10.47 15.37 -21.25
N ASP A 541 11.59 14.92 -20.67
CA ASP A 541 11.70 14.54 -19.27
C ASP A 541 12.48 15.61 -18.51
N GLN A 542 12.03 15.92 -17.30
CA GLN A 542 12.67 16.94 -16.48
C GLN A 542 14.01 16.39 -15.99
N VAL A 543 15.03 17.24 -15.97
CA VAL A 543 16.41 16.81 -15.69
C VAL A 543 16.93 17.41 -14.40
N SER A 544 17.77 16.65 -13.71
CA SER A 544 18.44 17.12 -12.48
C SER A 544 19.55 18.13 -12.81
N PRO A 545 19.96 18.97 -11.85
CA PRO A 545 21.15 19.81 -11.98
C PRO A 545 22.42 19.02 -12.37
N GLN A 546 22.62 17.81 -11.81
CA GLN A 546 23.74 16.93 -12.16
C GLN A 546 23.68 16.45 -13.62
N THR A 547 22.47 16.12 -14.09
CA THR A 547 22.25 15.73 -15.49
C THR A 547 22.51 16.90 -16.43
N LEU A 548 22.13 18.13 -16.05
CA LEU A 548 22.42 19.34 -16.83
C LEU A 548 23.90 19.67 -16.90
N GLU A 549 24.65 19.51 -15.81
CA GLU A 549 26.10 19.67 -15.85
C GLU A 549 26.74 18.70 -16.85
N SER A 550 26.32 17.44 -16.80
CA SER A 550 26.81 16.42 -17.73
C SER A 550 26.40 16.68 -19.19
N LEU A 551 25.18 17.17 -19.42
CA LEU A 551 24.60 17.36 -20.75
C LEU A 551 25.06 18.67 -21.42
N ILE A 552 25.04 19.76 -20.66
CA ILE A 552 25.22 21.12 -21.18
C ILE A 552 26.61 21.66 -20.83
N GLY A 553 27.26 21.12 -19.79
CA GLY A 553 28.57 21.57 -19.31
C GLY A 553 28.50 22.78 -18.36
N ILE A 554 27.33 23.07 -17.79
CA ILE A 554 27.14 24.16 -16.83
C ILE A 554 27.37 23.61 -15.41
N PRO A 555 28.29 24.16 -14.61
CA PRO A 555 28.53 23.70 -13.24
C PRO A 555 27.24 23.63 -12.41
N VAL A 556 27.10 22.59 -11.60
CA VAL A 556 25.89 22.40 -10.75
C VAL A 556 25.61 23.64 -9.90
N ASP A 557 26.63 24.27 -9.34
CA ASP A 557 26.48 25.48 -8.52
C ASP A 557 25.86 26.65 -9.30
N ASP A 558 26.23 26.82 -10.57
CA ASP A 558 25.70 27.86 -11.45
C ASP A 558 24.24 27.55 -11.85
N VAL A 559 23.93 26.28 -12.16
CA VAL A 559 22.55 25.83 -12.41
C VAL A 559 21.68 26.11 -11.18
N MET A 560 22.17 25.76 -9.99
CA MET A 560 21.46 25.95 -8.74
C MET A 560 21.26 27.42 -8.40
N ASP A 561 22.23 28.30 -8.67
CA ASP A 561 22.03 29.74 -8.49
C ASP A 561 20.98 30.29 -9.48
N ILE A 562 21.03 29.92 -10.75
CA ILE A 562 20.03 30.32 -11.76
C ILE A 562 18.63 29.83 -11.37
N VAL A 563 18.48 28.56 -11.01
CA VAL A 563 17.19 27.96 -10.60
C VAL A 563 16.66 28.63 -9.34
N SER A 564 17.50 28.86 -8.34
CA SER A 564 17.07 29.46 -7.08
C SER A 564 16.74 30.96 -7.20
N GLN A 565 17.23 31.66 -8.22
CA GLN A 565 16.76 33.00 -8.59
C GLN A 565 15.32 32.98 -9.15
N MET A 566 14.85 31.83 -9.65
CA MET A 566 13.50 31.63 -10.21
C MET A 566 12.58 30.80 -9.30
N ALA A 567 12.87 30.71 -7.99
CA ALA A 567 12.15 29.85 -7.05
C ALA A 567 10.63 30.13 -6.91
N SER A 568 10.12 31.23 -7.48
CA SER A 568 8.68 31.51 -7.56
C SER A 568 7.99 30.84 -8.76
N VAL A 569 8.74 30.42 -9.78
CA VAL A 569 8.23 29.78 -11.01
C VAL A 569 8.83 28.40 -11.26
N ILE A 570 9.90 28.03 -10.54
CA ILE A 570 10.50 26.70 -10.50
C ILE A 570 10.43 26.18 -9.06
N LEU A 571 10.10 24.91 -8.89
CA LEU A 571 10.04 24.25 -7.59
C LEU A 571 11.44 24.24 -6.95
N PRO A 572 11.56 24.55 -5.64
CA PRO A 572 12.86 24.56 -4.98
C PRO A 572 13.50 23.18 -5.02
N CYS A 573 14.66 23.09 -5.65
CA CYS A 573 15.51 21.91 -5.65
C CYS A 573 16.56 22.09 -4.56
N ASN A 574 16.48 21.31 -3.47
CA ASN A 574 17.49 21.31 -2.40
C ASN A 574 18.51 20.16 -2.55
N ASP A 575 18.24 19.22 -3.44
CA ASP A 575 19.05 18.03 -3.70
C ASP A 575 19.40 18.01 -5.18
N THR A 576 20.68 18.00 -5.52
CA THR A 576 21.18 18.13 -6.89
C THR A 576 20.85 16.93 -7.78
N SER A 577 20.29 15.85 -7.22
CA SER A 577 19.76 14.70 -7.95
C SER A 577 18.27 14.83 -8.31
N ILE A 578 17.55 15.81 -7.74
CA ILE A 578 16.13 16.02 -8.02
C ILE A 578 15.97 16.85 -9.30
N GLU A 579 15.02 16.44 -10.14
CA GLU A 579 14.66 17.11 -11.39
C GLU A 579 14.22 18.57 -11.16
N ILE A 580 14.65 19.46 -12.06
CA ILE A 580 14.24 20.86 -12.04
C ILE A 580 12.84 20.94 -12.64
N GLN A 581 11.83 21.23 -11.80
CA GLN A 581 10.44 21.23 -12.22
C GLN A 581 9.80 22.63 -12.16
N PRO A 582 9.15 23.13 -13.24
CA PRO A 582 8.39 24.36 -13.19
C PRO A 582 7.17 24.20 -12.27
N VAL A 583 6.79 25.27 -11.58
CA VAL A 583 5.60 25.32 -10.72
C VAL A 583 4.32 25.02 -11.51
N HIS A 584 4.30 25.35 -12.80
CA HIS A 584 3.15 25.12 -13.68
C HIS A 584 3.56 24.99 -15.16
N ALA A 585 2.88 24.12 -15.91
CA ALA A 585 3.17 23.82 -17.31
C ALA A 585 3.03 25.03 -18.27
N SER A 586 2.36 26.12 -17.86
CA SER A 586 2.27 27.35 -18.67
C SER A 586 3.57 28.16 -18.74
N PHE A 587 4.53 27.91 -17.86
CA PHE A 587 5.84 28.58 -17.87
C PHE A 587 6.75 28.05 -19.00
N PRO A 588 7.00 26.74 -19.14
CA PRO A 588 7.66 26.17 -20.33
C PRO A 588 7.02 26.61 -21.66
N GLN A 589 5.68 26.61 -21.72
CA GLN A 589 4.92 27.03 -22.90
C GLN A 589 5.11 28.52 -23.23
N PHE A 590 5.34 29.35 -22.22
CA PHE A 590 5.62 30.77 -22.40
C PHE A 590 7.01 30.98 -23.02
N LEU A 591 8.03 30.24 -22.55
CA LEU A 591 9.42 30.41 -22.98
C LEU A 591 9.64 30.14 -24.48
N ILE A 592 8.87 29.22 -25.07
CA ILE A 592 9.03 28.76 -26.46
C ILE A 592 8.19 29.51 -27.49
N ASP A 593 7.29 30.40 -27.04
CA ASP A 593 6.37 31.14 -27.91
C ASP A 593 6.82 32.61 -28.01
N ASN A 594 7.28 33.00 -29.20
CA ASN A 594 7.80 34.36 -29.44
C ASN A 594 6.71 35.44 -29.39
N THR A 595 5.43 35.06 -29.45
CA THR A 595 4.30 35.99 -29.30
C THR A 595 3.99 36.26 -27.83
N ARG A 596 4.44 35.38 -26.93
CA ARG A 596 4.25 35.45 -25.48
C ARG A 596 5.50 35.95 -24.76
N CYS A 597 6.65 35.31 -24.97
CA CYS A 597 7.94 35.75 -24.43
C CYS A 597 8.58 36.77 -25.37
N THR A 598 8.22 38.04 -25.17
CA THR A 598 8.66 39.14 -26.05
C THR A 598 10.09 39.62 -25.78
N ASP A 599 10.70 39.23 -24.66
CA ASP A 599 12.08 39.59 -24.33
C ASP A 599 13.06 38.57 -24.95
N PRO A 600 13.92 38.98 -25.90
CA PRO A 600 14.85 38.08 -26.57
C PRO A 600 15.87 37.42 -25.63
N LYS A 601 16.10 37.99 -24.43
CA LYS A 601 17.01 37.40 -23.44
C LYS A 601 16.47 36.09 -22.88
N PHE A 602 15.15 35.93 -22.84
CA PHE A 602 14.49 34.78 -22.22
C PHE A 602 13.76 33.88 -23.21
N PHE A 603 13.51 34.37 -24.43
CA PHE A 603 12.87 33.57 -25.47
C PHE A 603 13.77 32.40 -25.89
N ILE A 604 13.20 31.21 -25.90
CA ILE A 604 13.86 29.97 -26.30
C ILE A 604 13.36 29.55 -27.67
N ASN A 605 14.24 29.53 -28.65
CA ASN A 605 13.93 28.99 -29.97
C ASN A 605 14.07 27.45 -29.95
N PRO A 606 12.98 26.67 -30.15
CA PRO A 606 13.03 25.22 -30.11
C PRO A 606 14.03 24.62 -31.11
N LEU A 607 14.10 25.16 -32.33
CA LEU A 607 14.96 24.62 -33.38
C LEU A 607 16.44 24.74 -33.01
N ILE A 608 16.86 25.93 -32.57
CA ILE A 608 18.26 26.22 -32.23
C ILE A 608 18.70 25.41 -31.01
N HIS A 609 17.87 25.37 -29.97
CA HIS A 609 18.24 24.70 -28.72
C HIS A 609 18.12 23.17 -28.83
N HIS A 610 17.18 22.63 -29.63
CA HIS A 610 17.17 21.19 -29.95
C HIS A 610 18.43 20.77 -30.71
N GLU A 611 18.88 21.57 -31.69
CA GLU A 611 20.14 21.31 -32.41
C GLU A 611 21.33 21.30 -31.44
N ALA A 612 21.40 22.29 -30.54
CA ALA A 612 22.44 22.36 -29.51
C ALA A 612 22.43 21.14 -28.58
N PHE A 613 21.26 20.73 -28.07
CA PHE A 613 21.13 19.53 -27.22
C PHE A 613 21.51 18.25 -27.97
N ALA A 614 21.08 18.10 -29.21
CA ALA A 614 21.43 16.96 -30.05
C ALA A 614 22.96 16.87 -30.26
N SER A 615 23.61 17.99 -30.58
CA SER A 615 25.07 18.05 -30.77
C SER A 615 25.84 17.68 -29.51
N LYS A 616 25.41 18.18 -28.34
CA LYS A 616 26.06 17.85 -27.05
C LYS A 616 25.89 16.38 -26.71
N CYS A 617 24.70 15.81 -26.91
CA CYS A 617 24.47 14.38 -26.73
C CYS A 617 25.32 13.50 -27.65
N LEU A 618 25.41 13.84 -28.93
CA LEU A 618 26.25 13.11 -29.89
C LEU A 618 27.73 13.14 -29.47
N THR A 619 28.18 14.26 -28.93
CA THR A 619 29.54 14.41 -28.40
C THR A 619 29.76 13.48 -27.21
N LEU A 620 28.83 13.43 -26.25
CA LEU A 620 28.91 12.54 -25.10
C LEU A 620 28.91 11.05 -25.50
N LEU A 621 28.18 10.70 -26.56
CA LEU A 621 28.15 9.34 -27.11
C LEU A 621 29.46 8.93 -27.81
N ALA A 622 30.18 9.90 -28.36
CA ALA A 622 31.45 9.64 -29.04
C ALA A 622 32.60 9.33 -28.05
N PHE A 623 32.46 9.64 -26.76
CA PHE A 623 33.45 9.35 -25.72
C PHE A 623 33.10 8.07 -24.93
N PRO A 624 33.92 7.00 -24.99
CA PRO A 624 33.67 5.77 -24.24
C PRO A 624 33.73 6.03 -22.72
N GLY A 625 32.70 5.62 -21.98
CA GLY A 625 32.70 5.59 -20.51
C GLY A 625 32.05 6.78 -19.79
N VAL A 626 31.51 7.78 -20.52
CA VAL A 626 30.93 9.00 -19.93
C VAL A 626 29.43 8.88 -19.66
N LEU A 627 28.69 8.04 -20.41
CA LEU A 627 27.23 7.99 -20.32
C LEU A 627 26.71 6.91 -19.36
N GLN A 628 26.00 7.34 -18.31
CA GLN A 628 25.18 6.46 -17.47
C GLN A 628 23.89 6.03 -18.21
N MET A 629 23.24 4.94 -17.77
CA MET A 629 22.03 4.37 -18.42
C MET A 629 20.94 5.42 -18.70
N GLU A 630 20.71 6.36 -17.78
CA GLU A 630 19.70 7.43 -17.89
C GLU A 630 19.95 8.36 -19.08
N GLN A 631 21.21 8.61 -19.43
CA GLN A 631 21.57 9.52 -20.53
C GLN A 631 21.43 8.86 -21.92
N LYS A 632 21.42 7.53 -21.98
CA LYS A 632 21.09 6.77 -23.21
C LYS A 632 19.60 6.83 -23.55
N TYR A 633 18.73 6.88 -22.55
CA TYR A 633 17.28 7.03 -22.73
C TYR A 633 16.92 8.42 -23.25
N LEU A 634 17.52 9.49 -22.69
CA LEU A 634 17.35 10.87 -23.15
C LEU A 634 17.68 11.02 -24.65
N PHE A 635 18.69 10.30 -25.12
CA PHE A 635 19.12 10.31 -26.53
C PHE A 635 18.12 9.66 -27.49
N LEU A 636 17.54 8.52 -27.12
CA LEU A 636 16.51 7.84 -27.92
C LEU A 636 15.27 8.74 -28.08
N HIS A 637 14.90 9.49 -27.05
CA HIS A 637 13.76 10.41 -27.09
C HIS A 637 14.05 11.70 -27.88
N MET A 638 15.23 12.30 -27.75
CA MET A 638 15.57 13.50 -28.53
C MET A 638 15.76 13.22 -30.03
N LEU A 639 16.18 12.02 -30.43
CA LEU A 639 16.28 11.65 -31.85
C LEU A 639 14.91 11.54 -32.56
N TYR A 640 13.80 11.44 -31.82
CA TYR A 640 12.45 11.48 -32.40
C TYR A 640 11.95 12.91 -32.68
N MET A 641 12.66 13.95 -32.22
CA MET A 641 12.27 15.36 -32.38
C MET A 641 12.34 15.95 -33.80
N PRO A 642 13.15 15.49 -34.79
CA PRO A 642 13.19 16.17 -36.09
C PRO A 642 11.98 15.91 -36.99
N VAL A 643 10.98 15.11 -36.58
CA VAL A 643 9.85 14.76 -37.45
C VAL A 643 8.56 15.53 -37.13
N CYS A 644 8.45 16.20 -35.97
CA CYS A 644 7.18 16.80 -35.53
C CYS A 644 7.06 18.32 -35.71
N THR A 645 8.06 19.00 -36.25
CA THR A 645 7.92 20.39 -36.72
C THR A 645 7.80 20.43 -38.23
N GLY A 646 6.58 20.30 -38.76
CA GLY A 646 6.27 20.55 -40.18
C GLY A 646 6.84 21.91 -40.65
N GLN A 647 7.22 22.12 -41.90
CA GLN A 647 6.41 21.88 -43.10
C GLN A 647 7.30 21.78 -44.36
N CYS A 648 6.84 21.01 -45.34
CA CYS A 648 6.92 21.39 -46.75
C CYS A 648 5.53 21.19 -47.38
N THR A 649 4.65 22.17 -47.18
CA THR A 649 3.98 22.93 -48.26
C THR A 649 3.69 24.32 -47.74
#